data_AF-A0A0A2KJY5-F1
#
_entry.id   AF-A0A0A2KJY5-F1
#
_cell.length_a   1.000
_cell.length_b   1.000
_cell.length_c   1.000
_cell.angle_alpha   90.00
_cell.angle_beta   90.00
_cell.angle_gamma   90.00
#
_symmetry.space_group_name_H-M   'P 1'
#
loop_
_entity.id
_entity.type
_entity.pdbx_description
1 polymer ?
#
loop_
_entity_poly.entity_id
_entity_poly.type
_entity_poly.pdbx_seq_one_letter_code
_entity_poly.pdbx_strand_id
1 'polypeptide(L)'
;MEAIPIIVKHAGKRHEVELDPTSNGETLKYQLFSLTGVEPDRQKVLVKGGQLKDDTPLSSLNAKPGQIFMMMGTPSGGQGSANLGRPKEAVKFLEDMTEAEVARQEGATPAGLQNLGNTCYLNSSLQTLRSVPELQEELMRYRPSGGAGQSSLSDLTSFGIGGLGGSRDLAASLRDLFKQMSETQEGIPPLMFLNALRGVFPQFAQRDRNGQGYSQQDAEEAFSQILNQLRAKLTITEGEGESATTTSFVDKYLAGQFESVTECEDPAAKELGEQPSQSSDVFYKLDCHIGKETNHLQDGILAGLEEEIEKNSPLLDRNSVYKKRSRIARLPKYLTVHFVRFYWKRETQKKAKIMRKVTFPAELDVVEFCTEGLRKQLVPIRDKVREIRKEELEVERSQKRQRVAEERAERQQKETNLGESVEPMQKKKATEENKSKVNDKDGDSQMEETFKTDAEYEAEKVESIRVAKKELQELINQRGAGDSGTNQSGLYELRAVITHQGASADSGHYTAYVKKQERDGPQTGSKRREVDDKWWWFNDDTVTEVEAQKIETLSGGGESHSALICLYRAIELPKSEILQSAFRQSSIQTRSSWQPAVRNVSTTAHPNASREPSRWTRRLIYAGIFGTLGVGAGKWLDNKITVPPVPGTLEDKLELQEIQRVFDIGLPIVQELRSNPDYVEKNVYENFTDEHKTHRLTSGSLAGSRGLGLQKVFWNDKEKKLVSVVFLGPGLEGWPTMVHGGALGTVIDENLGRAAIRHFPARTGVTANLKLNYRAPVHSDNFYALHTTLDQERSTDTKAYAKCEVRDMAGRLCVEATGLFVVPKTLRLNMVGEDF
;
A
#
# COMPACT_ATOMS: atom_id res chain seq x y z
N MET A 1 14.90 73.28 15.81
CA MET A 1 14.88 72.67 17.14
C MET A 1 15.77 71.46 17.06
N GLU A 2 16.66 71.27 18.03
CA GLU A 2 17.68 70.21 17.99
C GLU A 2 17.04 68.83 18.11
N ALA A 3 17.49 67.88 17.29
CA ALA A 3 17.06 66.49 17.39
C ALA A 3 17.47 65.92 18.75
N ILE A 4 16.55 65.24 19.43
CA ILE A 4 16.76 64.75 20.80
C ILE A 4 17.21 63.29 20.73
N PRO A 5 18.43 62.92 21.16
CA PRO A 5 18.86 61.53 21.13
C PRO A 5 18.11 60.72 22.20
N ILE A 6 17.48 59.62 21.80
CA ILE A 6 16.73 58.67 22.66
C ILE A 6 17.30 57.25 22.52
N ILE A 7 17.04 56.38 23.50
CA ILE A 7 17.49 54.98 23.48
C ILE A 7 16.27 54.07 23.40
N VAL A 8 16.17 53.24 22.37
CA VAL A 8 15.09 52.26 22.21
C VAL A 8 15.62 50.85 22.50
N LYS A 9 15.01 50.18 23.49
CA LYS A 9 15.36 48.81 23.88
C LYS A 9 14.39 47.81 23.24
N HIS A 10 14.92 46.90 22.44
CA HIS A 10 14.18 45.83 21.77
C HIS A 10 14.94 44.50 21.88
N ALA A 11 14.27 43.41 22.27
CA ALA A 11 14.86 42.06 22.39
C ALA A 11 16.24 41.99 23.09
N GLY A 12 16.49 42.87 24.08
CA GLY A 12 17.76 42.95 24.81
C GLY A 12 18.83 43.86 24.21
N LYS A 13 18.68 44.31 22.95
CA LYS A 13 19.57 45.28 22.28
C LYS A 13 19.11 46.72 22.52
N ARG A 14 20.06 47.66 22.55
CA ARG A 14 19.82 49.11 22.72
C ARG A 14 20.14 49.80 21.39
N HIS A 15 19.20 50.58 20.87
CA HIS A 15 19.33 51.35 19.64
C HIS A 15 19.24 52.84 19.96
N GLU A 16 20.26 53.61 19.62
CA GLU A 16 20.24 55.06 19.74
C GLU A 16 19.55 55.65 18.52
N VAL A 17 18.50 56.43 18.72
CA VAL A 17 17.67 57.02 17.66
C VAL A 17 17.50 58.50 17.94
N GLU A 18 17.59 59.34 16.92
CA GLU A 18 17.33 60.78 17.05
C GLU A 18 15.84 61.06 16.86
N LEU A 19 15.21 61.65 17.88
CA LEU A 19 13.80 62.01 17.86
C LEU A 19 13.65 63.47 17.41
N ASP A 20 12.99 63.66 16.27
CA ASP A 20 12.63 64.98 15.77
C ASP A 20 11.28 65.42 16.37
N PRO A 21 11.22 66.50 17.19
CA PRO A 21 9.98 66.94 17.82
C PRO A 21 8.93 67.49 16.83
N THR A 22 9.29 67.73 15.56
CA THR A 22 8.35 68.16 14.51
C THR A 22 7.59 67.02 13.81
N SER A 23 7.95 65.76 14.04
CA SER A 23 7.34 64.62 13.35
C SER A 23 6.28 63.87 14.18
N ASN A 24 5.57 62.95 13.52
CA ASN A 24 4.47 62.15 14.10
C ASN A 24 4.95 60.77 14.55
N GLY A 25 4.20 60.11 15.44
CA GLY A 25 4.49 58.76 15.94
C GLY A 25 4.70 57.70 14.87
N GLU A 26 4.04 57.83 13.72
CA GLU A 26 4.22 56.97 12.54
C GLU A 26 5.67 57.03 11.99
N THR A 27 6.26 58.22 11.89
CA THR A 27 7.64 58.37 11.37
C THR A 27 8.68 57.70 12.27
N LEU A 28 8.46 57.72 13.59
CA LEU A 28 9.31 57.03 14.56
C LEU A 28 9.19 55.50 14.42
N LYS A 29 7.99 54.96 14.15
CA LYS A 29 7.79 53.52 13.90
C LYS A 29 8.48 53.05 12.61
N TYR A 30 8.46 53.87 11.55
CA TYR A 30 9.19 53.55 10.32
C TYR A 30 10.71 53.55 10.52
N GLN A 31 11.26 54.52 11.25
CA GLN A 31 12.68 54.50 11.62
C GLN A 31 13.05 53.27 12.45
N LEU A 32 12.18 52.85 13.36
CA LEU A 32 12.36 51.63 14.15
C LEU A 32 12.24 50.35 13.30
N PHE A 33 11.42 50.35 12.24
CA PHE A 33 11.35 49.23 11.32
C PHE A 33 12.68 49.01 10.60
N SER A 34 13.32 50.08 10.11
CA SER A 34 14.64 50.00 9.47
C SER A 34 15.73 49.45 10.39
N LEU A 35 15.62 49.68 11.71
CA LEU A 35 16.61 49.24 12.69
C LEU A 35 16.35 47.84 13.29
N THR A 36 15.07 47.44 13.39
CA THR A 36 14.67 46.22 14.11
C THR A 36 14.02 45.14 13.25
N GLY A 37 13.63 45.47 12.01
CA GLY A 37 12.97 44.55 11.07
C GLY A 37 11.54 44.14 11.48
N VAL A 38 10.93 44.85 12.44
CA VAL A 38 9.56 44.62 12.92
C VAL A 38 8.60 45.59 12.22
N GLU A 39 7.61 45.10 11.48
CA GLU A 39 6.65 45.96 10.75
C GLU A 39 5.92 46.96 11.68
N PRO A 40 5.66 48.21 11.24
CA PRO A 40 5.03 49.27 12.04
C PRO A 40 3.73 48.88 12.74
N ASP A 41 2.89 48.05 12.11
CA ASP A 41 1.61 47.58 12.65
C ASP A 41 1.77 46.62 13.84
N ARG A 42 2.91 45.94 13.91
CA ARG A 42 3.26 44.98 14.96
C ARG A 42 4.17 45.58 16.03
N GLN A 43 4.56 46.85 15.88
CA GLN A 43 5.37 47.57 16.87
C GLN A 43 4.50 48.15 17.98
N LYS A 44 4.74 47.70 19.22
CA LYS A 44 4.22 48.36 20.42
C LYS A 44 5.36 49.10 21.11
N VAL A 45 5.41 50.42 20.90
CA VAL A 45 6.35 51.33 21.56
C VAL A 45 5.71 51.90 22.82
N LEU A 46 6.30 51.59 23.98
CA LEU A 46 5.86 52.08 25.28
C LEU A 46 6.67 53.32 25.67
N VAL A 47 5.97 54.44 25.87
CA VAL A 47 6.52 55.71 26.36
C VAL A 47 5.97 56.03 27.75
N LYS A 48 6.62 56.93 28.50
CA LYS A 48 6.21 57.28 29.87
C LYS A 48 4.88 58.05 29.84
N GLY A 49 3.78 57.32 29.94
CA GLY A 49 2.41 57.86 29.86
C GLY A 49 1.45 57.08 28.97
N GLY A 50 1.91 56.05 28.24
CA GLY A 50 1.03 55.20 27.44
C GLY A 50 1.70 54.56 26.22
N GLN A 51 0.89 53.90 25.38
CA GLN A 51 1.33 53.39 24.08
C GLN A 51 1.35 54.54 23.06
N LEU A 52 2.42 54.64 22.28
CA LEU A 52 2.51 55.61 21.18
C LEU A 52 1.54 55.22 20.06
N LYS A 53 0.58 56.10 19.74
CA LYS A 53 -0.32 55.98 18.59
C LYS A 53 0.24 56.74 17.39
N ASP A 54 -0.14 56.33 16.19
CA ASP A 54 0.40 56.84 14.93
C ASP A 54 0.19 58.36 14.75
N ASP A 55 -0.96 58.86 15.20
CA ASP A 55 -1.34 60.28 15.11
C ASP A 55 -0.78 61.18 16.23
N THR A 56 0.07 60.65 17.11
CA THR A 56 0.56 61.42 18.27
C THR A 56 1.72 62.33 17.84
N PRO A 57 1.61 63.68 17.99
CA PRO A 57 2.72 64.58 17.69
C PRO A 57 3.83 64.41 18.73
N LEU A 58 5.07 64.18 18.28
CA LEU A 58 6.20 63.85 19.15
C LEU A 58 6.62 65.03 20.08
N SER A 59 6.20 66.26 19.77
CA SER A 59 6.34 67.44 20.63
C SER A 59 5.61 67.32 21.97
N SER A 60 4.53 66.53 22.04
CA SER A 60 3.75 66.29 23.27
C SER A 60 4.45 65.37 24.27
N LEU A 61 5.51 64.67 23.85
CA LEU A 61 6.18 63.65 24.65
C LEU A 61 7.24 64.21 25.62
N ASN A 62 7.60 65.50 25.52
CA ASN A 62 8.60 66.17 26.38
C ASN A 62 9.81 65.27 26.71
N ALA A 63 10.34 64.57 25.70
CA ALA A 63 11.39 63.58 25.90
C ALA A 63 12.72 64.26 26.26
N LYS A 64 13.41 63.73 27.26
CA LYS A 64 14.75 64.20 27.63
C LYS A 64 15.83 63.44 26.83
N PRO A 65 16.99 64.07 26.53
CA PRO A 65 18.12 63.38 25.93
C PRO A 65 18.52 62.14 26.75
N GLY A 66 18.64 60.99 26.09
CA GLY A 66 19.00 59.69 26.70
C GLY A 66 17.83 58.91 27.33
N GLN A 67 16.58 59.32 27.12
CA GLN A 67 15.42 58.61 27.66
C GLN A 67 15.22 57.23 27.00
N ILE A 68 14.90 56.22 27.81
CA ILE A 68 14.73 54.84 27.35
C ILE A 68 13.26 54.58 26.98
N PHE A 69 13.01 54.18 25.73
CA PHE A 69 11.73 53.63 25.27
C PHE A 69 11.84 52.12 25.08
N MET A 70 10.75 51.40 25.40
CA MET A 70 10.72 49.94 25.29
C MET A 70 9.84 49.56 24.11
N MET A 71 10.42 48.84 23.14
CA MET A 71 9.70 48.38 21.96
C MET A 71 9.51 46.87 22.02
N MET A 72 8.28 46.42 21.77
CA MET A 72 7.90 45.00 21.69
C MET A 72 7.37 44.68 20.29
N GLY A 73 7.88 43.59 19.71
CA GLY A 73 7.42 43.02 18.43
C GLY A 73 8.45 42.01 17.91
N THR A 74 8.01 40.98 17.19
CA THR A 74 8.88 39.93 16.62
C THR A 74 9.18 40.24 15.14
N PRO A 75 10.44 40.16 14.69
CA PRO A 75 10.77 40.42 13.29
C PRO A 75 10.22 39.31 12.38
N SER A 76 9.61 39.69 11.27
CA SER A 76 8.99 38.76 10.31
C SER A 76 10.01 37.92 9.51
N GLY A 77 11.31 38.14 9.69
CA GLY A 77 12.39 37.50 8.92
C GLY A 77 13.09 36.31 9.58
N GLY A 78 12.72 35.91 10.80
CA GLY A 78 13.28 34.72 11.44
C GLY A 78 12.65 33.44 10.86
N GLN A 79 13.38 32.72 10.02
CA GLN A 79 13.04 31.38 9.56
C GLN A 79 12.65 30.49 10.76
N GLY A 80 11.37 30.14 10.89
CA GLY A 80 10.97 29.16 11.89
C GLY A 80 9.48 29.01 12.19
N SER A 81 8.61 30.02 11.97
CA SER A 81 7.24 29.90 12.49
C SER A 81 6.10 30.48 11.67
N ALA A 82 6.29 30.81 10.38
CA ALA A 82 5.21 31.42 9.58
C ALA A 82 4.98 30.83 8.17
N ASN A 83 5.61 29.71 7.80
CA ASN A 83 5.40 29.07 6.49
C ASN A 83 5.12 27.55 6.56
N LEU A 84 4.55 27.06 7.66
CA LEU A 84 3.83 25.78 7.64
C LEU A 84 2.36 26.07 7.33
N GLY A 85 2.08 26.38 6.07
CA GLY A 85 0.72 26.28 5.57
C GLY A 85 0.22 24.85 5.81
N ARG A 86 -0.97 24.70 6.39
CA ARG A 86 -1.64 23.41 6.51
C ARG A 86 -1.54 22.68 5.15
N PRO A 87 -1.16 21.40 5.10
CA PRO A 87 -1.15 20.65 3.84
C PRO A 87 -2.48 20.88 3.12
N LYS A 88 -2.41 21.29 1.84
CA LYS A 88 -3.62 21.61 1.06
C LYS A 88 -4.57 20.41 0.95
N GLU A 89 -4.05 19.21 1.14
CA GLU A 89 -4.80 17.97 1.21
C GLU A 89 -4.90 17.53 2.67
N ALA A 90 -6.13 17.35 3.16
CA ALA A 90 -6.36 16.78 4.48
C ALA A 90 -5.81 15.35 4.51
N VAL A 91 -5.09 15.00 5.58
CA VAL A 91 -4.64 13.62 5.81
C VAL A 91 -5.89 12.73 5.90
N LYS A 92 -6.14 11.94 4.87
CA LYS A 92 -7.24 10.96 4.80
C LYS A 92 -6.71 9.66 5.37
N PHE A 93 -7.31 9.19 6.46
CA PHE A 93 -6.87 7.96 7.13
C PHE A 93 -7.34 6.72 6.33
N LEU A 94 -6.70 5.57 6.56
CA LEU A 94 -6.99 4.32 5.84
C LEU A 94 -8.46 3.91 6.05
N GLU A 95 -9.01 4.22 7.22
CA GLU A 95 -10.39 3.92 7.63
C GLU A 95 -11.46 4.79 6.91
N ASP A 96 -11.08 5.96 6.38
CA ASP A 96 -11.98 6.88 5.66
C ASP A 96 -11.94 6.64 4.13
N MET A 97 -11.13 5.69 3.68
CA MET A 97 -10.99 5.32 2.27
C MET A 97 -11.94 4.17 1.93
N THR A 98 -12.60 4.24 0.77
CA THR A 98 -13.39 3.09 0.29
C THR A 98 -12.49 1.86 0.10
N GLU A 99 -13.01 0.64 0.21
CA GLU A 99 -12.23 -0.60 -0.04
C GLU A 99 -11.48 -0.55 -1.39
N ALA A 100 -12.10 0.06 -2.40
CA ALA A 100 -11.49 0.29 -3.70
C ALA A 100 -10.34 1.31 -3.67
N GLU A 101 -10.41 2.34 -2.82
CA GLU A 101 -9.32 3.29 -2.59
C GLU A 101 -8.16 2.64 -1.79
N VAL A 102 -8.48 1.80 -0.81
CA VAL A 102 -7.48 1.02 -0.04
C VAL A 102 -6.80 -0.03 -0.93
N ALA A 103 -7.54 -0.73 -1.79
CA ALA A 103 -6.99 -1.63 -2.81
C ALA A 103 -6.17 -0.90 -3.89
N ARG A 104 -6.41 0.41 -4.07
CA ARG A 104 -5.68 1.26 -5.01
C ARG A 104 -4.37 1.82 -4.46
N GLN A 105 -4.22 1.89 -3.14
CA GLN A 105 -3.08 2.49 -2.46
C GLN A 105 -1.76 1.72 -2.68
N GLU A 106 -0.66 2.46 -2.75
CA GLU A 106 0.70 1.89 -2.86
C GLU A 106 1.02 1.05 -1.61
N GLY A 107 1.29 -0.25 -1.82
CA GLY A 107 1.58 -1.20 -0.75
C GLY A 107 0.41 -2.09 -0.32
N ALA A 108 -0.78 -1.90 -0.88
CA ALA A 108 -1.92 -2.80 -0.68
C ALA A 108 -1.62 -4.24 -1.13
N THR A 109 -2.07 -5.22 -0.34
CA THR A 109 -2.02 -6.63 -0.73
C THR A 109 -3.04 -6.89 -1.85
N PRO A 110 -2.61 -7.45 -2.99
CA PRO A 110 -3.53 -7.74 -4.09
C PRO A 110 -4.49 -8.89 -3.73
N ALA A 111 -5.71 -8.85 -4.26
CA ALA A 111 -6.69 -9.92 -4.05
C ALA A 111 -6.23 -11.30 -4.55
N GLY A 112 -6.44 -12.32 -3.72
CA GLY A 112 -6.34 -13.74 -4.06
C GLY A 112 -7.57 -14.28 -4.81
N LEU A 113 -7.53 -15.55 -5.18
CA LEU A 113 -8.65 -16.26 -5.80
C LEU A 113 -9.01 -17.50 -4.98
N GLN A 114 -10.27 -17.60 -4.56
CA GLN A 114 -10.72 -18.72 -3.74
C GLN A 114 -10.67 -20.04 -4.53
N ASN A 115 -10.14 -21.10 -3.91
CA ASN A 115 -10.13 -22.43 -4.51
C ASN A 115 -11.52 -23.07 -4.43
N LEU A 116 -12.08 -23.43 -5.57
CA LEU A 116 -13.40 -24.07 -5.72
C LEU A 116 -13.29 -25.61 -5.88
N GLY A 117 -12.19 -26.18 -5.39
CA GLY A 117 -11.86 -27.60 -5.46
C GLY A 117 -11.08 -27.94 -6.73
N ASN A 118 -9.79 -28.27 -6.58
CA ASN A 118 -8.85 -28.57 -7.67
C ASN A 118 -8.75 -27.48 -8.75
N THR A 119 -9.00 -26.22 -8.41
CA THR A 119 -8.98 -25.08 -9.36
C THR A 119 -7.72 -24.22 -9.26
N CYS A 120 -6.73 -24.60 -8.46
CA CYS A 120 -5.49 -23.84 -8.28
C CYS A 120 -4.68 -23.65 -9.59
N TYR A 121 -4.79 -24.57 -10.55
CA TYR A 121 -4.20 -24.44 -11.90
C TYR A 121 -4.76 -23.22 -12.65
N LEU A 122 -6.06 -22.95 -12.47
CA LEU A 122 -6.74 -21.82 -13.07
C LEU A 122 -6.39 -20.54 -12.33
N ASN A 123 -6.43 -20.56 -10.99
CA ASN A 123 -6.12 -19.41 -10.15
C ASN A 123 -4.71 -18.87 -10.46
N SER A 124 -3.71 -19.76 -10.52
CA SER A 124 -2.32 -19.40 -10.86
C SER A 124 -2.17 -18.83 -12.28
N SER A 125 -2.88 -19.39 -13.26
CA SER A 125 -2.90 -18.88 -14.63
C SER A 125 -3.52 -17.48 -14.73
N LEU A 126 -4.64 -17.25 -14.05
CA LEU A 126 -5.34 -15.96 -14.03
C LEU A 126 -4.50 -14.87 -13.35
N GLN A 127 -3.88 -15.17 -12.21
CA GLN A 127 -2.99 -14.23 -11.52
C GLN A 127 -1.75 -13.89 -12.36
N THR A 128 -1.24 -14.86 -13.13
CA THR A 128 -0.13 -14.63 -14.07
C THR A 128 -0.55 -13.71 -15.22
N LEU A 129 -1.70 -13.93 -15.83
CA LEU A 129 -2.24 -13.06 -16.89
C LEU A 129 -2.56 -11.65 -16.37
N ARG A 130 -3.03 -11.54 -15.12
CA ARG A 130 -3.24 -10.25 -14.45
C ARG A 130 -1.95 -9.43 -14.36
N SER A 131 -0.77 -10.05 -14.33
CA SER A 131 0.50 -9.31 -14.25
C SER A 131 0.84 -8.48 -15.50
N VAL A 132 0.07 -8.63 -16.59
CA VAL A 132 0.21 -7.91 -17.87
C VAL A 132 -0.71 -6.68 -17.89
N PRO A 133 -0.19 -5.45 -17.71
CA PRO A 133 -1.01 -4.25 -17.65
C PRO A 133 -1.73 -3.92 -18.96
N GLU A 134 -1.07 -4.10 -20.12
CA GLU A 134 -1.67 -3.85 -21.43
C GLU A 134 -2.87 -4.76 -21.70
N LEU A 135 -2.85 -5.99 -21.16
CA LEU A 135 -4.00 -6.90 -21.25
C LEU A 135 -5.17 -6.38 -20.42
N GLN A 136 -4.92 -5.85 -19.22
CA GLN A 136 -5.98 -5.28 -18.38
C GLN A 136 -6.63 -4.06 -19.06
N GLU A 137 -5.83 -3.17 -19.64
CA GLU A 137 -6.34 -1.99 -20.34
C GLU A 137 -7.23 -2.37 -21.53
N GLU A 138 -6.80 -3.33 -22.34
CA GLU A 138 -7.58 -3.80 -23.49
C GLU A 138 -8.85 -4.57 -23.07
N LEU A 139 -8.78 -5.36 -22.00
CA LEU A 139 -9.97 -5.99 -21.43
C LEU A 139 -10.99 -4.96 -20.94
N MET A 140 -10.54 -3.85 -20.35
CA MET A 140 -11.43 -2.77 -19.90
C MET A 140 -12.09 -2.03 -21.07
N ARG A 141 -11.42 -1.96 -22.23
CA ARG A 141 -11.98 -1.42 -23.48
C ARG A 141 -12.94 -2.39 -24.17
N TYR A 142 -12.75 -3.69 -23.99
CA TYR A 142 -13.56 -4.72 -24.61
C TYR A 142 -15.03 -4.63 -24.21
N ARG A 143 -15.90 -4.53 -25.22
CA ARG A 143 -17.35 -4.68 -25.09
C ARG A 143 -17.78 -5.92 -25.87
N PRO A 144 -18.59 -6.82 -25.28
CA PRO A 144 -19.10 -7.96 -26.00
C PRO A 144 -19.96 -7.47 -27.16
N SER A 145 -19.65 -7.91 -28.39
CA SER A 145 -20.48 -7.64 -29.56
C SER A 145 -21.81 -8.40 -29.43
N GLY A 146 -22.80 -7.78 -28.80
CA GLY A 146 -24.20 -8.20 -28.87
C GLY A 146 -24.76 -7.79 -30.23
N GLY A 147 -25.07 -8.76 -31.08
CA GLY A 147 -25.72 -8.52 -32.36
C GLY A 147 -27.03 -7.74 -32.19
N ALA A 148 -27.25 -6.79 -33.10
CA ALA A 148 -28.55 -6.15 -33.27
C ALA A 148 -29.60 -7.22 -33.57
N GLY A 149 -30.49 -7.49 -32.61
CA GLY A 149 -31.69 -8.30 -32.80
C GLY A 149 -31.76 -9.62 -32.03
N GLN A 150 -31.81 -9.56 -30.69
CA GLN A 150 -32.58 -10.51 -29.84
C GLN A 150 -32.54 -10.04 -28.38
N SER A 151 -33.20 -8.93 -28.10
CA SER A 151 -33.32 -8.33 -26.77
C SER A 151 -34.57 -8.85 -26.06
N SER A 152 -34.41 -9.83 -25.15
CA SER A 152 -35.29 -9.93 -23.97
C SER A 152 -34.79 -10.91 -22.89
N LEU A 153 -33.95 -11.90 -23.24
CA LEU A 153 -33.47 -12.92 -22.29
C LEU A 153 -32.02 -12.72 -21.83
N SER A 154 -31.17 -12.09 -22.63
CA SER A 154 -29.76 -11.87 -22.31
C SER A 154 -29.52 -10.72 -21.32
N ASP A 155 -30.46 -9.79 -21.18
CA ASP A 155 -30.33 -8.70 -20.18
C ASP A 155 -30.71 -9.18 -18.77
N LEU A 156 -31.51 -10.24 -18.66
CA LEU A 156 -31.85 -10.86 -17.37
C LEU A 156 -30.71 -11.71 -16.81
N THR A 157 -29.83 -12.26 -17.67
CA THR A 157 -28.65 -13.01 -17.23
C THR A 157 -27.54 -12.11 -16.67
N SER A 158 -27.51 -10.84 -17.05
CA SER A 158 -26.61 -9.81 -16.46
C SER A 158 -26.94 -9.53 -14.98
N PHE A 159 -28.18 -9.78 -14.55
CA PHE A 159 -28.65 -9.61 -13.17
C PHE A 159 -28.60 -10.89 -12.32
N GLY A 160 -27.99 -11.98 -12.80
CA GLY A 160 -27.80 -13.21 -12.01
C GLY A 160 -29.08 -14.01 -11.71
N ILE A 161 -30.23 -13.62 -12.26
CA ILE A 161 -31.51 -14.34 -12.12
C ILE A 161 -31.70 -15.20 -13.39
N GLY A 162 -30.99 -16.33 -13.48
CA GLY A 162 -31.12 -17.21 -14.64
C GLY A 162 -30.18 -18.41 -14.60
N GLY A 163 -30.53 -19.45 -13.84
CA GLY A 163 -29.75 -20.67 -13.68
C GLY A 163 -29.60 -21.59 -14.89
N LEU A 164 -29.75 -21.12 -16.14
CA LEU A 164 -29.68 -21.96 -17.36
C LEU A 164 -29.12 -21.27 -18.62
N GLY A 165 -28.20 -20.30 -18.47
CA GLY A 165 -27.55 -19.69 -19.65
C GLY A 165 -26.27 -18.95 -19.30
N GLY A 166 -25.16 -19.68 -19.10
CA GLY A 166 -23.85 -19.06 -18.90
C GLY A 166 -23.49 -18.17 -20.07
N SER A 167 -23.10 -16.92 -19.79
CA SER A 167 -22.40 -16.10 -20.79
C SER A 167 -21.23 -16.93 -21.32
N ARG A 168 -21.28 -17.29 -22.61
CA ARG A 168 -20.21 -18.02 -23.30
C ARG A 168 -18.99 -17.15 -23.58
N ASP A 169 -19.03 -15.87 -23.22
CA ASP A 169 -17.95 -14.93 -23.51
C ASP A 169 -16.90 -14.95 -22.39
N LEU A 170 -15.85 -15.74 -22.60
CA LEU A 170 -14.73 -15.88 -21.67
C LEU A 170 -14.01 -14.54 -21.45
N ALA A 171 -13.88 -13.70 -22.49
CA ALA A 171 -13.18 -12.41 -22.41
C ALA A 171 -13.95 -11.41 -21.54
N ALA A 172 -15.28 -11.37 -21.65
CA ALA A 172 -16.12 -10.54 -20.79
C ALA A 172 -16.05 -10.98 -19.32
N SER A 173 -16.14 -12.29 -19.06
CA SER A 173 -16.01 -12.81 -17.69
C SER A 173 -14.63 -12.57 -17.08
N LEU A 174 -13.57 -12.57 -17.89
CA LEU A 174 -12.21 -12.23 -17.44
C LEU A 174 -12.08 -10.75 -17.09
N ARG A 175 -12.63 -9.85 -17.92
CA ARG A 175 -12.68 -8.40 -17.65
C ARG A 175 -13.37 -8.14 -16.31
N ASP A 176 -14.55 -8.71 -16.11
CA ASP A 176 -15.34 -8.46 -14.91
C ASP A 176 -14.65 -9.01 -13.66
N LEU A 177 -14.00 -10.19 -13.76
CA LEU A 177 -13.19 -10.75 -12.68
C LEU A 177 -12.01 -9.83 -12.33
N PHE A 178 -11.23 -9.38 -13.32
CA PHE A 178 -10.08 -8.50 -13.08
C PHE A 178 -10.50 -7.15 -12.51
N LYS A 179 -11.66 -6.62 -12.93
CA LYS A 179 -12.23 -5.41 -12.36
C LYS A 179 -12.57 -5.59 -10.89
N GLN A 180 -13.28 -6.66 -10.52
CA GLN A 180 -13.60 -6.96 -9.12
C GLN A 180 -12.32 -7.15 -8.28
N MET A 181 -11.33 -7.87 -8.80
CA MET A 181 -10.03 -8.05 -8.15
C MET A 181 -9.24 -6.74 -7.95
N SER A 182 -9.58 -5.68 -8.69
CA SER A 182 -8.96 -4.35 -8.56
C SER A 182 -9.64 -3.47 -7.50
N GLU A 183 -10.85 -3.82 -7.09
CA GLU A 183 -11.70 -3.07 -6.16
C GLU A 183 -11.70 -3.67 -4.74
N THR A 184 -11.24 -4.92 -4.59
CA THR A 184 -11.28 -5.67 -3.33
C THR A 184 -9.89 -6.22 -2.98
N GLN A 185 -9.63 -6.45 -1.68
CA GLN A 185 -8.43 -7.15 -1.19
C GLN A 185 -8.71 -8.60 -0.76
N GLU A 186 -9.96 -8.92 -0.45
CA GLU A 186 -10.41 -10.27 -0.11
C GLU A 186 -10.35 -11.24 -1.31
N GLY A 187 -10.28 -12.53 -1.00
CA GLY A 187 -10.25 -13.59 -2.01
C GLY A 187 -11.55 -13.70 -2.79
N ILE A 188 -11.48 -13.63 -4.12
CA ILE A 188 -12.66 -13.67 -4.99
C ILE A 188 -12.88 -15.08 -5.55
N PRO A 189 -14.10 -15.66 -5.47
CA PRO A 189 -14.40 -16.93 -6.11
C PRO A 189 -14.65 -16.76 -7.62
N PRO A 190 -13.84 -17.33 -8.52
CA PRO A 190 -13.98 -17.15 -9.98
C PRO A 190 -15.10 -18.03 -10.58
N LEU A 191 -16.29 -18.07 -9.96
CA LEU A 191 -17.40 -18.95 -10.34
C LEU A 191 -17.90 -18.69 -11.77
N MET A 192 -18.09 -17.42 -12.14
CA MET A 192 -18.61 -17.06 -13.46
C MET A 192 -17.62 -17.44 -14.56
N PHE A 193 -16.33 -17.12 -14.37
CA PHE A 193 -15.27 -17.45 -15.31
C PHE A 193 -15.11 -18.96 -15.46
N LEU A 194 -15.08 -19.70 -14.35
CA LEU A 194 -14.93 -21.16 -14.36
C LEU A 194 -16.09 -21.86 -15.07
N ASN A 195 -17.32 -21.40 -14.87
CA ASN A 195 -18.50 -21.94 -15.56
C ASN A 195 -18.47 -21.63 -17.06
N ALA A 196 -18.02 -20.43 -17.45
CA ALA A 196 -17.81 -20.07 -18.85
C ALA A 196 -16.71 -20.95 -19.50
N LEU A 197 -15.58 -21.13 -18.83
CA LEU A 197 -14.47 -21.97 -19.28
C LEU A 197 -14.91 -23.42 -19.52
N ARG A 198 -15.64 -24.02 -18.56
CA ARG A 198 -16.18 -25.38 -18.68
C ARG A 198 -17.24 -25.51 -19.79
N GLY A 199 -17.97 -24.43 -20.07
CA GLY A 199 -18.94 -24.38 -21.16
C GLY A 199 -18.30 -24.32 -22.55
N VAL A 200 -17.16 -23.63 -22.69
CA VAL A 200 -16.40 -23.53 -23.95
C VAL A 200 -15.51 -24.76 -24.16
N PHE A 201 -14.89 -25.25 -23.09
CA PHE A 201 -13.93 -26.34 -23.11
C PHE A 201 -14.34 -27.44 -22.13
N PRO A 202 -15.07 -28.47 -22.59
CA PRO A 202 -15.58 -29.55 -21.75
C PRO A 202 -14.50 -30.38 -21.02
N GLN A 203 -13.24 -30.33 -21.47
CA GLN A 203 -12.09 -30.95 -20.80
C GLN A 203 -11.95 -30.51 -19.33
N PHE A 204 -12.20 -29.24 -19.02
CA PHE A 204 -12.12 -28.71 -17.65
C PHE A 204 -13.35 -29.05 -16.80
N ALA A 205 -14.35 -29.73 -17.39
CA ALA A 205 -15.53 -30.25 -16.71
C ALA A 205 -15.41 -31.74 -16.36
N GLN A 206 -14.26 -32.37 -16.63
CA GLN A 206 -14.00 -33.76 -16.25
C GLN A 206 -14.10 -33.92 -14.72
N ARG A 207 -14.76 -34.98 -14.28
CA ARG A 207 -14.93 -35.30 -12.86
C ARG A 207 -13.81 -36.19 -12.38
N ASP A 208 -13.44 -36.01 -11.12
CA ASP A 208 -12.43 -36.85 -10.49
C ASP A 208 -12.93 -38.30 -10.36
N ARG A 209 -12.00 -39.26 -10.35
CA ARG A 209 -12.24 -40.70 -10.31
C ARG A 209 -13.02 -41.13 -9.06
N ASN A 210 -13.00 -40.32 -8.00
CA ASN A 210 -13.67 -40.56 -6.73
C ASN A 210 -15.11 -40.00 -6.68
N GLY A 211 -15.58 -39.34 -7.75
CA GLY A 211 -16.95 -38.83 -7.87
C GLY A 211 -17.27 -37.59 -7.01
N GLN A 212 -16.33 -37.13 -6.18
CA GLN A 212 -16.45 -35.89 -5.41
C GLN A 212 -15.70 -34.74 -6.14
N GLY A 213 -16.44 -33.94 -6.92
CA GLY A 213 -15.91 -32.74 -7.55
C GLY A 213 -15.27 -32.93 -8.94
N TYR A 214 -14.58 -31.88 -9.39
CA TYR A 214 -13.91 -31.83 -10.68
C TYR A 214 -12.44 -32.25 -10.56
N SER A 215 -11.88 -32.84 -11.61
CA SER A 215 -10.47 -33.23 -11.61
C SER A 215 -9.55 -32.01 -11.77
N GLN A 216 -8.35 -32.13 -11.22
CA GLN A 216 -7.28 -31.18 -11.49
C GLN A 216 -6.84 -31.31 -12.95
N GLN A 217 -6.44 -30.19 -13.56
CA GLN A 217 -6.01 -30.11 -14.95
C GLN A 217 -4.66 -29.40 -15.03
N ASP A 218 -4.02 -29.46 -16.20
CA ASP A 218 -2.75 -28.80 -16.43
C ASP A 218 -2.94 -27.28 -16.54
N ALA A 219 -2.10 -26.52 -15.84
CA ALA A 219 -2.10 -25.07 -15.90
C ALA A 219 -1.65 -24.56 -17.27
N GLU A 220 -0.76 -25.26 -17.97
CA GLU A 220 -0.34 -24.88 -19.32
C GLU A 220 -1.50 -24.96 -20.31
N GLU A 221 -2.28 -26.03 -20.23
CA GLU A 221 -3.42 -26.22 -21.10
C GLU A 221 -4.48 -25.13 -20.85
N ALA A 222 -4.76 -24.83 -19.57
CA ALA A 222 -5.66 -23.72 -19.21
C ALA A 222 -5.12 -22.37 -19.74
N PHE A 223 -3.83 -22.09 -19.54
CA PHE A 223 -3.20 -20.84 -19.98
C PHE A 223 -3.28 -20.66 -21.51
N SER A 224 -2.92 -21.70 -22.27
CA SER A 224 -2.97 -21.71 -23.73
C SER A 224 -4.40 -21.56 -24.28
N GLN A 225 -5.39 -22.22 -23.68
CA GLN A 225 -6.79 -22.08 -24.09
C GLN A 225 -7.35 -20.69 -23.81
N ILE A 226 -6.99 -20.09 -22.67
CA ILE A 226 -7.38 -18.71 -22.36
C ILE A 226 -6.77 -17.74 -23.37
N LEU A 227 -5.48 -17.88 -23.69
CA LEU A 227 -4.83 -17.03 -24.70
C LEU A 227 -5.45 -17.17 -26.09
N ASN A 228 -5.82 -18.39 -26.51
CA ASN A 228 -6.49 -18.61 -27.80
C ASN A 228 -7.86 -17.91 -27.88
N GLN A 229 -8.63 -17.92 -26.79
CA GLN A 229 -9.90 -17.18 -26.72
C GLN A 229 -9.68 -15.67 -26.74
N LEU A 230 -8.67 -15.18 -26.02
CA LEU A 230 -8.31 -13.76 -26.04
C LEU A 230 -7.84 -13.31 -27.43
N ARG A 231 -7.08 -14.14 -28.14
CA ARG A 231 -6.64 -13.88 -29.51
C ARG A 231 -7.81 -13.70 -30.47
N ALA A 232 -8.84 -14.54 -30.35
CA ALA A 232 -10.01 -14.51 -31.22
C ALA A 232 -10.95 -13.32 -30.96
N LYS A 233 -10.92 -12.76 -29.74
CA LYS A 233 -11.89 -11.73 -29.29
C LYS A 233 -11.30 -10.34 -29.14
N LEU A 234 -10.05 -10.22 -28.70
CA LEU A 234 -9.37 -8.95 -28.50
C LEU A 234 -8.64 -8.56 -29.79
N THR A 235 -9.25 -7.65 -30.54
CA THR A 235 -8.65 -7.05 -31.74
C THR A 235 -8.32 -5.60 -31.47
N ILE A 236 -7.12 -5.19 -31.86
CA ILE A 236 -6.64 -3.81 -31.80
C ILE A 236 -6.67 -3.28 -33.23
N THR A 237 -7.44 -2.23 -33.44
CA THR A 237 -7.42 -1.44 -34.67
C THR A 237 -6.45 -0.29 -34.50
N GLU A 238 -5.37 -0.26 -35.27
CA GLU A 238 -4.45 0.88 -35.31
C GLU A 238 -4.53 1.58 -36.67
N GLY A 239 -4.80 2.88 -36.64
CA GLY A 239 -4.96 3.76 -37.80
C GLY A 239 -6.33 4.46 -37.88
N GLU A 240 -6.39 5.66 -38.47
CA GLU A 240 -7.63 6.35 -38.84
C GLU A 240 -7.88 6.19 -40.36
N GLY A 241 -9.05 5.69 -40.77
CA GLY A 241 -9.46 5.55 -42.18
C GLY A 241 -9.29 4.15 -42.80
N GLU A 242 -9.20 4.08 -44.13
CA GLU A 242 -9.17 2.84 -44.95
C GLU A 242 -7.88 2.01 -44.82
N SER A 243 -6.88 2.49 -44.08
CA SER A 243 -5.59 1.81 -43.87
C SER A 243 -5.44 1.21 -42.45
N ALA A 244 -6.55 1.05 -41.72
CA ALA A 244 -6.54 0.48 -40.37
C ALA A 244 -6.19 -1.02 -40.40
N THR A 245 -5.06 -1.39 -39.81
CA THR A 245 -4.68 -2.80 -39.65
C THR A 245 -5.27 -3.34 -38.36
N THR A 246 -6.23 -4.25 -38.48
CA THR A 246 -6.80 -4.98 -37.32
C THR A 246 -5.89 -6.14 -36.96
N THR A 247 -5.17 -6.02 -35.84
CA THR A 247 -4.29 -7.08 -35.33
C THR A 247 -4.80 -7.56 -33.97
N SER A 248 -4.79 -8.87 -33.72
CA SER A 248 -5.15 -9.40 -32.40
C SER A 248 -4.15 -8.94 -31.32
N PHE A 249 -4.63 -8.67 -30.10
CA PHE A 249 -3.77 -8.28 -28.97
C PHE A 249 -2.63 -9.29 -28.74
N VAL A 250 -2.99 -10.58 -28.77
CA VAL A 250 -2.04 -11.69 -28.57
C VAL A 250 -1.00 -11.71 -29.69
N ASP A 251 -1.40 -11.50 -30.93
CA ASP A 251 -0.51 -11.48 -32.10
C ASP A 251 0.44 -10.29 -32.07
N LYS A 252 0.03 -9.20 -31.43
CA LYS A 252 0.86 -8.01 -31.28
C LYS A 252 1.88 -8.14 -30.13
N TYR A 253 1.43 -8.56 -28.94
CA TYR A 253 2.24 -8.46 -27.72
C TYR A 253 2.87 -9.77 -27.26
N LEU A 254 2.30 -10.93 -27.62
CA LEU A 254 2.73 -12.26 -27.15
C LEU A 254 3.25 -13.16 -28.28
N ALA A 255 3.01 -12.83 -29.55
CA ALA A 255 3.47 -13.65 -30.67
C ALA A 255 4.90 -13.31 -31.11
N GLY A 256 5.74 -14.33 -31.21
CA GLY A 256 7.02 -14.29 -31.88
C GLY A 256 6.97 -14.99 -33.24
N GLN A 257 8.02 -14.81 -34.03
CA GLN A 257 8.19 -15.51 -35.31
C GLN A 257 9.52 -16.27 -35.30
N PHE A 258 9.47 -17.54 -35.71
CA PHE A 258 10.62 -18.36 -36.01
C PHE A 258 10.89 -18.36 -37.50
N GLU A 259 12.17 -18.27 -37.84
CA GLU A 259 12.69 -18.65 -39.14
C GLU A 259 13.40 -19.99 -38.95
N SER A 260 12.89 -21.01 -39.64
CA SER A 260 13.36 -22.39 -39.50
C SER A 260 14.06 -22.82 -40.77
N VAL A 261 15.23 -23.42 -40.61
CA VAL A 261 15.98 -24.06 -41.69
C VAL A 261 15.93 -25.55 -41.47
N THR A 262 15.36 -26.29 -42.43
CA THR A 262 15.26 -27.75 -42.38
C THR A 262 16.28 -28.36 -43.33
N GLU A 263 17.20 -29.15 -42.78
CA GLU A 263 18.29 -29.82 -43.52
C GLU A 263 18.18 -31.34 -43.36
N CYS A 264 18.41 -32.10 -44.43
CA CYS A 264 18.53 -33.56 -44.35
C CYS A 264 19.87 -33.92 -43.68
N GLU A 265 19.89 -34.84 -42.72
CA GLU A 265 21.15 -35.28 -42.10
C GLU A 265 21.88 -36.36 -42.91
N ASP A 266 21.22 -36.99 -43.88
CA ASP A 266 21.79 -38.08 -44.66
C ASP A 266 22.90 -37.56 -45.60
N PRO A 267 24.15 -38.02 -45.46
CA PRO A 267 25.27 -37.57 -46.31
C PRO A 267 25.00 -37.83 -47.80
N ALA A 268 24.24 -38.89 -48.15
CA ALA A 268 23.88 -39.18 -49.53
C ALA A 268 22.92 -38.13 -50.12
N ALA A 269 22.00 -37.58 -49.33
CA ALA A 269 21.10 -36.50 -49.78
C ALA A 269 21.85 -35.18 -49.98
N LYS A 270 22.83 -34.89 -49.12
CA LYS A 270 23.67 -33.68 -49.24
C LYS A 270 24.55 -33.73 -50.48
N GLU A 271 25.12 -34.88 -50.81
CA GLU A 271 25.92 -35.09 -52.03
C GLU A 271 25.05 -35.01 -53.30
N LEU A 272 23.77 -35.38 -53.23
CA LEU A 272 22.79 -35.26 -54.31
C LEU A 272 22.23 -33.84 -54.50
N GLY A 273 22.65 -32.88 -53.67
CA GLY A 273 22.30 -31.46 -53.84
C GLY A 273 20.96 -31.04 -53.24
N GLU A 274 20.43 -31.73 -52.22
CA GLU A 274 19.21 -31.32 -51.54
C GLU A 274 19.39 -29.97 -50.81
N GLN A 275 18.64 -28.94 -51.20
CA GLN A 275 18.74 -27.61 -50.60
C GLN A 275 17.95 -27.51 -49.29
N PRO A 276 18.47 -26.78 -48.28
CA PRO A 276 17.73 -26.51 -47.05
C PRO A 276 16.41 -25.76 -47.34
N SER A 277 15.31 -26.22 -46.76
CA SER A 277 14.02 -25.51 -46.87
C SER A 277 13.87 -24.50 -45.74
N GLN A 278 13.49 -23.27 -46.10
CA GLN A 278 13.22 -22.20 -45.14
C GLN A 278 11.71 -22.08 -44.90
N SER A 279 11.28 -22.08 -43.65
CA SER A 279 9.89 -21.83 -43.26
C SER A 279 9.80 -20.78 -42.17
N SER A 280 8.74 -19.97 -42.18
CA SER A 280 8.46 -18.97 -41.15
C SER A 280 7.22 -19.39 -40.36
N ASP A 281 7.40 -19.65 -39.06
CA ASP A 281 6.33 -20.14 -38.17
C ASP A 281 6.08 -19.13 -37.03
N VAL A 282 4.83 -18.94 -36.61
CA VAL A 282 4.47 -18.05 -35.49
C VAL A 282 4.38 -18.85 -34.20
N PHE A 283 4.94 -18.35 -33.10
CA PHE A 283 4.88 -19.00 -31.79
C PHE A 283 4.34 -18.06 -30.70
N TYR A 284 3.68 -18.63 -29.68
CA TYR A 284 3.14 -17.88 -28.52
C TYR A 284 3.82 -18.26 -27.20
N LYS A 285 4.59 -19.36 -27.23
CA LYS A 285 5.35 -19.89 -26.11
C LYS A 285 6.65 -20.48 -26.63
N LEU A 286 7.69 -20.44 -25.80
CA LEU A 286 8.93 -21.16 -26.00
C LEU A 286 8.91 -22.40 -25.13
N ASP A 287 8.96 -23.57 -25.75
CA ASP A 287 9.05 -24.83 -25.02
C ASP A 287 10.51 -25.11 -24.63
N CYS A 288 10.73 -25.30 -23.33
CA CYS A 288 12.00 -25.69 -22.75
C CYS A 288 11.96 -27.20 -22.49
N HIS A 289 12.65 -27.98 -23.32
CA HIS A 289 12.77 -29.42 -23.15
C HIS A 289 13.82 -29.75 -22.09
N ILE A 290 13.44 -30.56 -21.10
CA ILE A 290 14.33 -30.89 -19.98
C ILE A 290 14.90 -32.30 -20.19
N GLY A 291 16.11 -32.34 -20.73
CA GLY A 291 16.88 -33.56 -20.95
C GLY A 291 17.63 -34.06 -19.70
N LYS A 292 18.60 -34.95 -19.93
CA LYS A 292 19.57 -35.35 -18.91
C LYS A 292 20.66 -34.29 -18.71
N GLU A 293 20.99 -33.55 -19.76
CA GLU A 293 22.11 -32.59 -19.78
C GLU A 293 21.68 -31.15 -19.48
N THR A 294 20.38 -30.88 -19.39
CA THR A 294 19.84 -29.53 -19.19
C THR A 294 19.88 -29.13 -17.72
N ASN A 295 20.80 -28.23 -17.36
CA ASN A 295 20.91 -27.65 -16.01
C ASN A 295 20.41 -26.20 -15.95
N HIS A 296 20.54 -25.49 -17.08
CA HIS A 296 20.09 -24.12 -17.24
C HIS A 296 18.92 -24.04 -18.24
N LEU A 297 18.08 -23.02 -18.08
CA LEU A 297 16.97 -22.76 -18.99
C LEU A 297 17.42 -22.58 -20.44
N GLN A 298 18.60 -21.97 -20.66
CA GLN A 298 19.15 -21.72 -21.99
C GLN A 298 19.38 -23.02 -22.77
N ASP A 299 19.96 -24.03 -22.13
CA ASP A 299 20.19 -25.35 -22.73
C ASP A 299 18.88 -26.00 -23.17
N GLY A 300 17.83 -25.86 -22.34
CA GLY A 300 16.52 -26.43 -22.63
C GLY A 300 15.76 -25.69 -23.73
N ILE A 301 15.97 -24.38 -23.88
CA ILE A 301 15.45 -23.60 -25.02
C ILE A 301 16.21 -23.97 -26.30
N LEU A 302 17.54 -24.10 -26.26
CA LEU A 302 18.32 -24.55 -27.42
C LEU A 302 17.88 -25.93 -27.91
N ALA A 303 17.65 -26.85 -26.97
CA ALA A 303 17.10 -28.17 -27.29
C ALA A 303 15.67 -28.10 -27.86
N GLY A 304 14.87 -27.10 -27.48
CA GLY A 304 13.54 -26.84 -28.05
C GLY A 304 13.55 -26.19 -29.43
N LEU A 305 14.65 -25.56 -29.82
CA LEU A 305 14.81 -24.94 -31.14
C LEU A 305 15.31 -25.94 -32.20
N GLU A 306 15.84 -27.08 -31.79
CA GLU A 306 16.27 -28.15 -32.68
C GLU A 306 15.26 -29.30 -32.62
N GLU A 307 14.59 -29.56 -33.74
CA GLU A 307 13.63 -30.66 -33.88
C GLU A 307 14.12 -31.65 -34.95
N GLU A 308 13.99 -32.94 -34.64
CA GLU A 308 14.24 -34.02 -35.60
C GLU A 308 12.91 -34.48 -36.19
N ILE A 309 12.79 -34.43 -37.52
CA ILE A 309 11.57 -34.76 -38.25
C ILE A 309 11.88 -35.87 -39.25
N GLU A 310 11.11 -36.95 -39.22
CA GLU A 310 11.18 -37.98 -40.26
C GLU A 310 10.32 -37.53 -41.45
N LYS A 311 10.96 -37.32 -42.61
CA LYS A 311 10.27 -37.06 -43.87
C LYS A 311 10.77 -38.01 -44.95
N ASN A 312 9.89 -38.33 -45.89
CA ASN A 312 10.31 -39.02 -47.10
C ASN A 312 11.13 -38.05 -47.97
N SER A 313 12.41 -38.38 -48.23
CA SER A 313 13.23 -37.58 -49.13
C SER A 313 12.86 -37.92 -50.57
N PRO A 314 12.46 -36.95 -51.40
CA PRO A 314 12.12 -37.18 -52.80
C PRO A 314 13.33 -37.65 -53.65
N LEU A 315 14.56 -37.43 -53.17
CA LEU A 315 15.79 -37.84 -53.86
C LEU A 315 16.26 -39.24 -53.46
N LEU A 316 16.04 -39.65 -52.21
CA LEU A 316 16.44 -40.97 -51.69
C LEU A 316 15.30 -42.00 -51.68
N ASP A 317 14.06 -41.58 -51.96
CA ASP A 317 12.82 -42.36 -51.92
C ASP A 317 12.67 -43.22 -50.64
N ARG A 318 13.18 -42.70 -49.52
CA ARG A 318 13.12 -43.31 -48.20
C ARG A 318 12.91 -42.25 -47.12
N ASN A 319 12.38 -42.69 -45.99
CA ASN A 319 12.32 -41.83 -44.81
C ASN A 319 13.74 -41.55 -44.32
N SER A 320 14.08 -40.28 -44.26
CA SER A 320 15.35 -39.79 -43.72
C SER A 320 15.04 -38.81 -42.59
N VAL A 321 16.00 -38.68 -41.68
CA VAL A 321 15.90 -37.74 -40.56
C VAL A 321 16.32 -36.37 -41.06
N TYR A 322 15.42 -35.40 -40.91
CA TYR A 322 15.67 -34.00 -41.17
C TYR A 322 15.82 -33.27 -39.85
N LYS A 323 16.84 -32.44 -39.74
CA LYS A 323 17.04 -31.56 -38.61
C LYS A 323 16.49 -30.18 -38.94
N LYS A 324 15.42 -29.78 -38.25
CA LYS A 324 14.84 -28.45 -38.30
C LYS A 324 15.49 -27.59 -37.22
N ARG A 325 16.19 -26.54 -37.62
CA ARG A 325 16.77 -25.53 -36.72
C ARG A 325 15.95 -24.27 -36.80
N SER A 326 15.24 -23.98 -35.72
CA SER A 326 14.45 -22.76 -35.56
C SER A 326 15.29 -21.65 -34.93
N ARG A 327 15.17 -20.42 -35.43
CA ARG A 327 15.78 -19.21 -34.87
C ARG A 327 14.75 -18.10 -34.79
N ILE A 328 14.82 -17.26 -33.77
CA ILE A 328 13.81 -16.22 -33.56
C ILE A 328 14.07 -15.03 -34.50
N ALA A 329 13.12 -14.75 -35.38
CA ALA A 329 13.12 -13.62 -36.31
C ALA A 329 12.40 -12.39 -35.74
N ARG A 330 11.34 -12.60 -34.93
CA ARG A 330 10.61 -11.53 -34.24
C ARG A 330 10.37 -11.87 -32.78
N LEU A 331 10.66 -10.91 -31.90
CA LEU A 331 10.54 -11.04 -30.46
C LEU A 331 9.30 -10.32 -29.90
N PRO A 332 8.43 -11.01 -29.14
CA PRO A 332 7.26 -10.39 -28.52
C PRO A 332 7.63 -9.53 -27.31
N LYS A 333 6.78 -8.58 -26.92
CA LYS A 333 6.95 -7.82 -25.67
C LYS A 333 6.86 -8.72 -24.44
N TYR A 334 5.97 -9.71 -24.47
CA TYR A 334 5.82 -10.71 -23.42
C TYR A 334 6.20 -12.08 -23.96
N LEU A 335 7.18 -12.71 -23.33
CA LEU A 335 7.69 -14.02 -23.71
C LEU A 335 7.27 -15.06 -22.67
N THR A 336 6.42 -15.99 -23.08
CA THR A 336 6.03 -17.12 -22.24
C THR A 336 7.00 -18.27 -22.47
N VAL A 337 7.65 -18.74 -21.41
CA VAL A 337 8.53 -19.91 -21.44
C VAL A 337 7.86 -21.03 -20.67
N HIS A 338 7.63 -22.16 -21.34
CA HIS A 338 6.99 -23.34 -20.78
C HIS A 338 8.01 -24.44 -20.56
N PHE A 339 8.12 -24.94 -19.32
CA PHE A 339 8.96 -26.06 -18.98
C PHE A 339 8.19 -27.36 -19.24
N VAL A 340 8.61 -28.12 -20.26
CA VAL A 340 7.98 -29.40 -20.62
C VAL A 340 8.38 -30.49 -19.60
N ARG A 341 7.82 -30.38 -18.40
CA ARG A 341 8.10 -31.29 -17.27
C ARG A 341 7.21 -32.53 -17.28
N PHE A 342 6.00 -32.43 -17.80
CA PHE A 342 5.07 -33.55 -17.82
C PHE A 342 5.30 -34.39 -19.07
N TYR A 343 5.46 -35.70 -18.88
CA TYR A 343 5.58 -36.63 -19.99
C TYR A 343 4.83 -37.93 -19.69
N TRP A 344 4.40 -38.61 -20.73
CA TRP A 344 3.76 -39.91 -20.61
C TRP A 344 4.81 -41.01 -20.45
N LYS A 345 4.88 -41.62 -19.26
CA LYS A 345 5.80 -42.74 -19.03
C LYS A 345 5.14 -44.03 -19.53
N ARG A 346 5.56 -44.51 -20.71
CA ARG A 346 5.02 -45.71 -21.37
C ARG A 346 5.09 -46.98 -20.50
N GLU A 347 6.13 -47.13 -19.68
CA GLU A 347 6.30 -48.29 -18.79
C GLU A 347 5.19 -48.37 -17.73
N THR A 348 4.83 -47.24 -17.12
CA THR A 348 3.87 -47.18 -16.02
C THR A 348 2.48 -46.78 -16.46
N GLN A 349 2.30 -46.44 -17.75
CA GLN A 349 1.05 -45.91 -18.33
C GLN A 349 0.45 -44.78 -17.49
N LYS A 350 1.32 -43.88 -17.02
CA LYS A 350 0.98 -42.76 -16.14
C LYS A 350 1.75 -41.52 -16.59
N LYS A 351 1.11 -40.35 -16.45
CA LYS A 351 1.79 -39.06 -16.55
C LYS A 351 2.77 -38.91 -15.39
N ALA A 352 4.03 -38.66 -15.72
CA ALA A 352 5.09 -38.44 -14.74
C ALA A 352 5.69 -37.04 -14.93
N LYS A 353 6.17 -36.45 -13.84
CA LYS A 353 6.83 -35.15 -13.85
C LYS A 353 8.35 -35.30 -13.77
N ILE A 354 9.07 -34.53 -14.58
CA ILE A 354 10.53 -34.39 -14.52
C ILE A 354 10.90 -33.48 -13.35
N MET A 355 11.49 -34.07 -12.31
CA MET A 355 11.85 -33.41 -11.04
C MET A 355 13.28 -32.86 -11.03
N ARG A 356 13.94 -32.79 -12.20
CA ARG A 356 15.28 -32.20 -12.32
C ARG A 356 15.25 -30.71 -11.99
N LYS A 357 16.32 -30.25 -11.35
CA LYS A 357 16.56 -28.83 -11.08
C LYS A 357 16.98 -28.16 -12.39
N VAL A 358 16.24 -27.14 -12.80
CA VAL A 358 16.57 -26.30 -13.96
C VAL A 358 16.56 -24.86 -13.49
N THR A 359 17.73 -24.23 -13.53
CA THR A 359 17.87 -22.83 -13.12
C THR A 359 17.38 -21.91 -14.22
N PHE A 360 16.66 -20.86 -13.85
CA PHE A 360 16.19 -19.83 -14.77
C PHE A 360 16.68 -18.47 -14.28
N PRO A 361 17.22 -17.62 -15.16
CA PRO A 361 17.75 -16.32 -14.76
C PRO A 361 16.60 -15.31 -14.56
N ALA A 362 16.78 -14.36 -13.64
CA ALA A 362 15.85 -13.25 -13.48
C ALA A 362 15.84 -12.32 -14.70
N GLU A 363 17.01 -12.14 -15.34
CA GLU A 363 17.15 -11.45 -16.61
C GLU A 363 17.54 -12.44 -17.72
N LEU A 364 16.72 -12.56 -18.75
CA LEU A 364 16.95 -13.46 -19.87
C LEU A 364 17.47 -12.68 -21.07
N ASP A 365 18.68 -13.04 -21.54
CA ASP A 365 19.23 -12.61 -22.81
C ASP A 365 18.85 -13.62 -23.89
N VAL A 366 18.05 -13.19 -24.88
CA VAL A 366 17.59 -14.05 -25.98
C VAL A 366 18.38 -13.84 -27.26
N VAL A 367 19.39 -12.97 -27.28
CA VAL A 367 20.16 -12.63 -28.49
C VAL A 367 20.86 -13.86 -29.08
N GLU A 368 21.21 -14.84 -28.24
CA GLU A 368 21.79 -16.12 -28.67
C GLU A 368 20.82 -16.97 -29.52
N PHE A 369 19.51 -16.82 -29.30
CA PHE A 369 18.46 -17.59 -30.00
C PHE A 369 17.95 -16.91 -31.27
N CYS A 370 18.39 -15.67 -31.53
CA CYS A 370 17.92 -14.84 -32.64
C CYS A 370 18.64 -15.15 -33.96
N THR A 371 18.02 -14.78 -35.08
CA THR A 371 18.68 -14.81 -36.40
C THR A 371 19.87 -13.85 -36.45
N GLU A 372 20.86 -14.12 -37.31
CA GLU A 372 22.06 -13.27 -37.41
C GLU A 372 21.73 -11.82 -37.79
N GLY A 373 20.71 -11.63 -38.64
CA GLY A 373 20.22 -10.30 -39.02
C GLY A 373 19.66 -9.53 -37.83
N LEU A 374 18.81 -10.18 -37.02
CA LEU A 374 18.26 -9.56 -35.81
C LEU A 374 19.33 -9.33 -34.75
N ARG A 375 20.27 -10.28 -34.58
CA ARG A 375 21.39 -10.17 -33.63
C ARG A 375 22.25 -8.94 -33.88
N LYS A 376 22.62 -8.65 -35.14
CA LYS A 376 23.42 -7.46 -35.49
C LYS A 376 22.71 -6.15 -35.11
N GLN A 377 21.38 -6.12 -35.14
CA GLN A 377 20.59 -4.96 -34.75
C GLN A 377 20.42 -4.82 -33.23
N LEU A 378 20.26 -5.94 -32.52
CA LEU A 378 19.97 -5.93 -31.08
C LEU A 378 21.21 -5.72 -30.20
N VAL A 379 22.38 -6.23 -30.61
CA VAL A 379 23.63 -6.11 -29.84
C VAL A 379 23.98 -4.67 -29.44
N PRO A 380 24.00 -3.66 -30.35
CA PRO A 380 24.35 -2.29 -29.96
C PRO A 380 23.34 -1.69 -28.99
N ILE A 381 22.04 -1.95 -29.19
CA ILE A 381 20.98 -1.46 -28.30
C ILE A 381 21.11 -2.11 -26.92
N ARG A 382 21.33 -3.43 -26.88
CA ARG A 382 21.48 -4.20 -25.64
C ARG A 382 22.66 -3.70 -24.81
N ASP A 383 23.82 -3.54 -25.43
CA ASP A 383 25.04 -3.17 -24.73
C ASP A 383 24.91 -1.76 -24.15
N LYS A 384 24.28 -0.84 -24.89
CA LYS A 384 23.96 0.51 -24.39
C LYS A 384 22.95 0.50 -23.24
N VAL A 385 21.91 -0.34 -23.31
CA VAL A 385 20.95 -0.52 -22.21
C VAL A 385 21.65 -1.06 -20.95
N ARG A 386 22.59 -2.00 -21.09
CA ARG A 386 23.38 -2.53 -19.96
C ARG A 386 24.28 -1.46 -19.34
N GLU A 387 24.93 -0.64 -20.16
CA GLU A 387 25.74 0.50 -19.69
C GLU A 387 24.89 1.48 -18.87
N ILE A 388 23.77 1.95 -19.42
CA ILE A 388 22.86 2.89 -18.73
C ILE A 388 22.39 2.31 -17.39
N ARG A 389 21.95 1.04 -17.37
CA ARG A 389 21.45 0.42 -16.14
C ARG A 389 22.54 0.20 -15.09
N LYS A 390 23.78 -0.02 -15.52
CA LYS A 390 24.95 -0.11 -14.63
C LYS A 390 25.28 1.25 -14.03
N GLU A 391 25.29 2.31 -14.83
CA GLU A 391 25.51 3.68 -14.36
C GLU A 391 24.42 4.13 -13.39
N GLU A 392 23.13 3.90 -13.72
CA GLU A 392 22.01 4.20 -12.82
C GLU A 392 22.14 3.47 -11.48
N LEU A 393 22.61 2.22 -11.50
CA LEU A 393 22.83 1.43 -10.29
C LEU A 393 23.99 1.97 -9.44
N GLU A 394 25.07 2.41 -10.09
CA GLU A 394 26.22 3.02 -9.41
C GLU A 394 25.84 4.34 -8.73
N VAL A 395 25.04 5.18 -9.40
CA VAL A 395 24.50 6.42 -8.83
C VAL A 395 23.57 6.13 -7.65
N GLU A 396 22.69 5.14 -7.75
CA GLU A 396 21.82 4.76 -6.62
C GLU A 396 22.64 4.26 -5.42
N ARG A 397 23.69 3.46 -5.68
CA ARG A 397 24.60 2.98 -4.63
C ARG A 397 25.39 4.12 -3.98
N SER A 398 25.82 5.13 -4.75
CA SER A 398 26.51 6.30 -4.18
C SER A 398 25.56 7.11 -3.30
N GLN A 399 24.33 7.37 -3.75
CA GLN A 399 23.31 8.07 -2.97
C GLN A 399 22.96 7.34 -1.67
N LYS A 400 22.82 6.00 -1.70
CA LYS A 400 22.60 5.20 -0.47
C LYS A 400 23.78 5.31 0.49
N ARG A 401 25.02 5.26 0.00
CA ARG A 401 26.22 5.42 0.83
C ARG A 401 26.29 6.80 1.47
N GLN A 402 25.94 7.87 0.73
CA GLN A 402 25.88 9.22 1.26
C GLN A 402 24.81 9.35 2.35
N ARG A 403 23.57 8.89 2.12
CA ARG A 403 22.51 8.92 3.13
C ARG A 403 22.89 8.19 4.42
N VAL A 404 23.49 7.02 4.30
CA VAL A 404 23.96 6.26 5.48
C VAL A 404 25.11 6.98 6.17
N ALA A 405 25.99 7.66 5.43
CA ALA A 405 27.07 8.46 6.00
C ALA A 405 26.53 9.70 6.73
N GLU A 406 25.55 10.40 6.17
CA GLU A 406 24.84 11.53 6.79
C GLU A 406 24.11 11.08 8.06
N GLU A 407 23.35 9.99 8.02
CA GLU A 407 22.68 9.44 9.21
C GLU A 407 23.67 9.06 10.30
N ARG A 408 24.84 8.51 9.92
CA ARG A 408 25.90 8.17 10.87
C ARG A 408 26.57 9.42 11.45
N ALA A 409 26.79 10.45 10.64
CA ALA A 409 27.33 11.74 11.08
C ALA A 409 26.35 12.47 12.01
N GLU A 410 25.05 12.43 11.72
CA GLU A 410 24.01 12.97 12.60
C GLU A 410 23.91 12.20 13.92
N ARG A 411 24.02 10.87 13.89
CA ARG A 411 24.07 10.06 15.12
C ARG A 411 25.30 10.41 15.96
N GLN A 412 26.47 10.55 15.34
CA GLN A 412 27.69 10.99 16.02
C GLN A 412 27.57 12.42 16.58
N GLN A 413 26.99 13.36 15.82
CA GLN A 413 26.74 14.72 16.31
C GLN A 413 25.74 14.76 17.48
N LYS A 414 24.71 13.90 17.44
CA LYS A 414 23.76 13.74 18.57
C LYS A 414 24.46 13.16 19.79
N GLU A 415 25.34 12.16 19.61
CA GLU A 415 26.15 11.59 20.69
C GLU A 415 27.15 12.60 21.28
N THR A 416 27.81 13.42 20.46
CA THR A 416 28.71 14.49 20.95
C THR A 416 27.96 15.62 21.66
N ASN A 417 26.78 16.02 21.14
CA ASN A 417 25.94 17.03 21.79
C ASN A 417 25.30 16.54 23.11
N LEU A 418 25.07 15.22 23.25
CA LEU A 418 24.66 14.62 24.51
C LEU A 418 25.83 14.49 25.50
N GLY A 419 27.06 14.28 25.01
CA GLY A 419 28.30 14.20 25.80
C GLY A 419 28.83 15.52 26.35
N GLU A 420 28.49 16.67 25.75
CA GLU A 420 28.94 18.00 26.22
C GLU A 420 28.24 18.50 27.50
N SER A 421 27.25 17.77 28.03
CA SER A 421 26.54 18.14 29.27
C SER A 421 27.02 17.41 30.53
N VAL A 422 28.08 16.59 30.46
CA VAL A 422 28.69 15.96 31.63
C VAL A 422 30.23 15.96 31.52
N GLU A 423 30.84 16.93 32.23
CA GLU A 423 32.20 16.97 32.81
C GLU A 423 33.05 18.21 32.45
N PRO A 424 33.08 19.23 33.32
CA PRO A 424 34.17 20.18 33.41
C PRO A 424 35.10 19.79 34.57
N MET A 425 35.80 18.64 34.52
CA MET A 425 36.81 18.35 35.54
C MET A 425 37.85 17.29 35.16
N GLN A 426 38.68 17.56 34.13
CA GLN A 426 40.04 16.97 34.04
C GLN A 426 40.91 17.63 32.95
N LYS A 427 40.98 18.96 32.94
CA LYS A 427 42.15 19.68 32.39
C LYS A 427 43.08 20.06 33.54
N LYS A 428 43.93 19.11 33.95
CA LYS A 428 45.22 19.31 34.66
C LYS A 428 45.83 17.94 35.01
N LYS A 429 46.39 17.26 34.00
CA LYS A 429 47.51 16.29 34.10
C LYS A 429 47.68 15.60 32.75
N ALA A 430 48.39 16.27 31.84
CA ALA A 430 49.14 15.69 30.71
C ALA A 430 49.68 16.87 29.89
N THR A 431 50.52 17.67 30.53
CA THR A 431 51.40 18.62 29.86
C THR A 431 52.80 18.21 30.28
N GLU A 432 53.27 17.09 29.73
CA GLU A 432 54.67 16.66 29.60
C GLU A 432 54.68 15.20 29.12
N GLU A 433 55.59 14.89 28.19
CA GLU A 433 55.83 13.59 27.53
C GLU A 433 54.78 13.22 26.45
N ASN A 434 55.01 13.37 25.14
CA ASN A 434 56.14 12.81 24.42
C ASN A 434 56.42 13.58 23.10
N LYS A 435 57.48 14.41 23.12
CA LYS A 435 58.23 14.82 21.93
C LYS A 435 59.22 13.69 21.61
N SER A 436 58.87 12.78 20.71
CA SER A 436 59.87 12.03 19.92
C SER A 436 59.19 11.13 18.88
N LYS A 437 59.20 11.56 17.62
CA LYS A 437 59.68 10.79 16.44
C LYS A 437 59.37 11.59 15.17
N VAL A 438 60.41 12.28 14.70
CA VAL A 438 60.55 12.76 13.33
C VAL A 438 61.49 11.80 12.62
N ASN A 439 61.01 11.17 11.56
CA ASN A 439 61.66 10.61 10.37
C ASN A 439 60.98 9.29 9.97
N ASP A 440 60.19 9.34 8.90
CA ASP A 440 60.66 8.81 7.63
C ASP A 440 59.96 9.54 6.47
N LYS A 441 60.78 10.01 5.53
CA LYS A 441 60.39 10.44 4.19
C LYS A 441 60.55 9.22 3.29
N ASP A 442 59.51 8.91 2.53
CA ASP A 442 59.54 8.48 1.13
C ASP A 442 58.07 8.60 0.68
N GLY A 443 57.68 9.45 -0.25
CA GLY A 443 58.23 9.55 -1.59
C GLY A 443 57.15 9.02 -2.53
N ASP A 444 55.98 9.68 -2.56
CA ASP A 444 55.05 9.48 -3.66
C ASP A 444 54.43 10.80 -4.10
N SER A 445 54.27 10.90 -5.40
CA SER A 445 54.05 12.10 -6.18
C SER A 445 52.70 12.70 -5.82
N GLN A 446 52.67 13.95 -5.32
CA GLN A 446 51.42 14.71 -5.25
C GLN A 446 50.95 14.99 -6.68
N MET A 447 50.13 14.11 -7.24
CA MET A 447 49.06 14.57 -8.12
C MET A 447 48.12 15.36 -7.23
N GLU A 448 48.10 16.68 -7.40
CA GLU A 448 46.97 17.52 -7.00
C GLU A 448 45.75 17.05 -7.82
N GLU A 449 45.13 15.95 -7.40
CA GLU A 449 43.75 15.68 -7.75
C GLU A 449 42.90 16.65 -6.93
N THR A 450 42.52 17.77 -7.56
CA THR A 450 41.36 18.55 -7.13
C THR A 450 40.16 17.61 -7.03
N PHE A 451 39.86 17.16 -5.81
CA PHE A 451 38.66 16.39 -5.53
C PHE A 451 37.44 17.25 -5.87
N LYS A 452 36.74 16.90 -6.97
CA LYS A 452 35.42 17.43 -7.27
C LYS A 452 34.50 17.15 -6.08
N THR A 453 33.62 18.09 -5.76
CA THR A 453 32.63 17.86 -4.70
C THR A 453 31.68 16.72 -5.11
N ASP A 454 31.17 15.94 -4.15
CA ASP A 454 30.31 14.78 -4.44
C ASP A 454 29.08 15.15 -5.30
N ALA A 455 28.55 16.37 -5.12
CA ALA A 455 27.45 16.91 -5.92
C ALA A 455 27.82 17.16 -7.40
N GLU A 456 29.06 17.56 -7.69
CA GLU A 456 29.55 17.77 -9.05
C GLU A 456 29.79 16.44 -9.77
N TYR A 457 30.27 15.42 -9.03
CA TYR A 457 30.42 14.06 -9.55
C TYR A 457 29.06 13.42 -9.89
N GLU A 458 28.05 13.63 -9.05
CA GLU A 458 26.68 13.17 -9.32
C GLU A 458 26.05 13.88 -10.52
N ALA A 459 26.24 15.19 -10.65
CA ALA A 459 25.74 15.95 -11.80
C ALA A 459 26.38 15.47 -13.12
N GLU A 460 27.69 15.18 -13.12
CA GLU A 460 28.40 14.64 -14.27
C GLU A 460 27.89 13.24 -14.68
N LYS A 461 27.60 12.38 -13.70
CA LYS A 461 27.00 11.06 -13.94
C LYS A 461 25.55 11.11 -14.42
N VAL A 462 24.76 12.06 -13.91
CA VAL A 462 23.38 12.26 -14.38
C VAL A 462 23.39 12.74 -15.84
N GLU A 463 24.32 13.62 -16.22
CA GLU A 463 24.45 14.05 -17.62
C GLU A 463 25.00 12.93 -18.52
N SER A 464 25.93 12.08 -18.05
CA SER A 464 26.39 10.91 -18.82
C SER A 464 25.24 9.94 -19.11
N ILE A 465 24.42 9.66 -18.10
CA ILE A 465 23.20 8.85 -18.24
C ILE A 465 22.23 9.50 -19.23
N ARG A 466 22.10 10.84 -19.21
CA ARG A 466 21.21 11.58 -20.11
C ARG A 466 21.68 11.53 -21.57
N VAL A 467 22.98 11.66 -21.81
CA VAL A 467 23.59 11.51 -23.14
C VAL A 467 23.42 10.08 -23.64
N ALA A 468 23.73 9.08 -22.81
CA ALA A 468 23.55 7.67 -23.16
C ALA A 468 22.09 7.33 -23.49
N LYS A 469 21.11 7.90 -22.77
CA LYS A 469 19.67 7.76 -23.09
C LYS A 469 19.30 8.36 -24.45
N LYS A 470 19.90 9.49 -24.83
CA LYS A 470 19.69 10.09 -26.16
C LYS A 470 20.28 9.21 -27.27
N GLU A 471 21.51 8.74 -27.10
CA GLU A 471 22.16 7.82 -28.05
C GLU A 471 21.37 6.51 -28.21
N LEU A 472 20.85 5.95 -27.11
CA LEU A 472 19.97 4.78 -27.16
C LEU A 472 18.71 5.06 -27.99
N GLN A 473 18.11 6.23 -27.83
CA GLN A 473 16.91 6.61 -28.57
C GLN A 473 17.18 6.81 -30.07
N GLU A 474 18.36 7.31 -30.42
CA GLU A 474 18.81 7.39 -31.82
C GLU A 474 19.00 5.99 -32.44
N LEU A 475 19.61 5.04 -31.73
CA LEU A 475 19.75 3.66 -32.18
C LEU A 475 18.39 2.97 -32.38
N ILE A 476 17.43 3.23 -31.50
CA ILE A 476 16.05 2.73 -31.63
C ILE A 476 15.37 3.34 -32.87
N ASN A 477 15.53 4.65 -33.09
CA ASN A 477 14.95 5.33 -34.25
C ASN A 477 15.57 4.86 -35.58
N GLN A 478 16.87 4.54 -35.60
CA GLN A 478 17.55 3.99 -36.78
C GLN A 478 17.04 2.60 -37.20
N ARG A 479 16.57 1.79 -36.23
CA ARG A 479 15.88 0.52 -36.50
C ARG A 479 14.48 0.72 -37.12
N GLY A 480 13.98 1.96 -37.09
CA GLY A 480 12.57 2.28 -37.25
C GLY A 480 11.83 2.02 -35.94
N ALA A 481 10.84 2.87 -35.62
CA ALA A 481 9.91 2.64 -34.52
C ALA A 481 9.05 1.39 -34.85
N GLY A 482 9.65 0.21 -34.70
CA GLY A 482 8.98 -1.06 -34.93
C GLY A 482 7.76 -1.16 -34.03
N ASP A 483 6.69 -1.71 -34.60
CA ASP A 483 5.39 -2.04 -34.01
C ASP A 483 5.46 -2.17 -32.47
N SER A 484 4.65 -1.39 -31.74
CA SER A 484 4.73 -1.18 -30.27
C SER A 484 4.62 -2.46 -29.42
N GLY A 485 4.31 -3.59 -30.05
CA GLY A 485 4.32 -4.93 -29.47
C GLY A 485 5.64 -5.71 -29.56
N THR A 486 6.68 -5.17 -30.21
CA THR A 486 7.95 -5.87 -30.45
C THR A 486 9.04 -5.48 -29.44
N ASN A 487 9.84 -6.44 -28.99
CA ASN A 487 11.01 -6.13 -28.15
C ASN A 487 12.11 -5.41 -28.96
N GLN A 488 12.69 -4.37 -28.36
CA GLN A 488 13.71 -3.52 -28.97
C GLN A 488 15.12 -3.76 -28.44
N SER A 489 15.28 -4.28 -27.21
CA SER A 489 16.59 -4.46 -26.56
C SER A 489 17.09 -5.91 -26.57
N GLY A 490 16.20 -6.89 -26.81
CA GLY A 490 16.54 -8.31 -26.71
C GLY A 490 16.77 -8.80 -25.28
N LEU A 491 16.52 -7.95 -24.28
CA LEU A 491 16.58 -8.30 -22.87
C LEU A 491 15.16 -8.44 -22.31
N TYR A 492 15.00 -9.43 -21.46
CA TYR A 492 13.77 -9.71 -20.76
C TYR A 492 13.99 -9.80 -19.26
N GLU A 493 12.97 -9.42 -18.51
CA GLU A 493 12.92 -9.52 -17.06
C GLU A 493 11.78 -10.47 -16.67
N LEU A 494 12.04 -11.34 -15.68
CA LEU A 494 11.06 -12.27 -15.17
C LEU A 494 9.94 -11.51 -14.45
N ARG A 495 8.70 -11.70 -14.91
CA ARG A 495 7.51 -10.98 -14.43
C ARG A 495 6.65 -11.84 -13.52
N ALA A 496 6.44 -13.09 -13.91
CA ALA A 496 5.63 -14.03 -13.16
C ALA A 496 6.09 -15.48 -13.37
N VAL A 497 5.86 -16.33 -12.37
CA VAL A 497 6.21 -17.76 -12.38
C VAL A 497 5.03 -18.56 -11.87
N ILE A 498 4.54 -19.50 -12.68
CA ILE A 498 3.61 -20.54 -12.24
C ILE A 498 4.44 -21.74 -11.80
N THR A 499 4.19 -22.20 -10.58
CA THR A 499 4.85 -23.37 -10.02
C THR A 499 3.86 -24.48 -9.77
N HIS A 500 4.35 -25.71 -9.85
CA HIS A 500 3.60 -26.91 -9.51
C HIS A 500 4.34 -27.71 -8.44
N GLN A 501 3.63 -28.12 -7.40
CA GLN A 501 4.11 -29.07 -6.38
C GLN A 501 3.34 -30.38 -6.52
N GLY A 502 4.03 -31.50 -6.70
CA GLY A 502 3.39 -32.81 -6.91
C GLY A 502 4.10 -33.65 -7.97
N ALA A 503 3.78 -34.95 -7.99
CA ALA A 503 4.45 -35.96 -8.82
C ALA A 503 3.82 -36.14 -10.21
N SER A 504 2.56 -35.72 -10.42
CA SER A 504 1.82 -35.85 -11.67
C SER A 504 1.06 -34.55 -12.00
N ALA A 505 0.54 -34.41 -13.21
CA ALA A 505 -0.28 -33.25 -13.58
C ALA A 505 -1.69 -33.31 -12.96
N ASP A 506 -2.19 -34.53 -12.73
CA ASP A 506 -3.55 -34.79 -12.26
C ASP A 506 -3.66 -34.72 -10.71
N SER A 507 -2.53 -34.58 -10.00
CA SER A 507 -2.51 -34.34 -8.56
C SER A 507 -1.34 -33.44 -8.15
N GLY A 508 -1.65 -32.46 -7.32
CA GLY A 508 -0.66 -31.54 -6.79
C GLY A 508 -1.26 -30.18 -6.47
N HIS A 509 -0.42 -29.17 -6.37
CA HIS A 509 -0.85 -27.82 -6.07
C HIS A 509 -0.11 -26.79 -6.93
N TYR A 510 -0.87 -25.93 -7.59
CA TYR A 510 -0.34 -24.85 -8.41
C TYR A 510 -0.37 -23.53 -7.64
N THR A 511 0.72 -22.78 -7.68
CA THR A 511 0.79 -21.43 -7.10
C THR A 511 1.48 -20.48 -8.05
N ALA A 512 1.12 -19.19 -8.00
CA ALA A 512 1.72 -18.17 -8.85
C ALA A 512 2.59 -17.22 -8.02
N TYR A 513 3.72 -16.83 -8.57
CA TYR A 513 4.59 -15.79 -8.04
C TYR A 513 4.60 -14.65 -9.04
N VAL A 514 4.33 -13.42 -8.62
CA VAL A 514 4.30 -12.24 -9.50
C VAL A 514 5.16 -11.14 -8.91
N LYS A 515 6.03 -10.55 -9.73
CA LYS A 515 6.87 -9.43 -9.31
C LYS A 515 6.02 -8.20 -8.98
N LYS A 516 6.28 -7.54 -7.84
CA LYS A 516 5.56 -6.34 -7.41
C LYS A 516 5.72 -5.22 -8.46
N GLN A 517 4.65 -4.47 -8.72
CA GLN A 517 4.67 -3.27 -9.58
C GLN A 517 4.47 -2.04 -8.72
N GLU A 518 5.24 -0.99 -8.98
CA GLU A 518 4.84 0.37 -8.64
C GLU A 518 3.65 0.75 -9.56
N ARG A 519 2.57 1.28 -8.97
CA ARG A 519 1.58 2.05 -9.73
C ARG A 519 2.14 3.47 -9.82
N ASP A 520 1.97 4.17 -10.95
CA ASP A 520 2.56 5.49 -11.22
C ASP A 520 2.21 6.56 -10.15
N GLY A 521 2.94 6.57 -9.04
CA GLY A 521 3.04 7.67 -8.08
C GLY A 521 4.13 8.67 -8.51
N PRO A 522 4.13 9.90 -7.97
CA PRO A 522 5.11 10.92 -8.33
C PRO A 522 6.54 10.41 -8.08
N GLN A 523 7.33 10.36 -9.15
CA GLN A 523 8.70 9.84 -9.19
C GLN A 523 9.61 10.52 -8.15
N THR A 524 9.72 9.94 -6.96
CA THR A 524 10.92 10.10 -6.13
C THR A 524 11.91 9.03 -6.55
N GLY A 525 12.87 9.39 -7.41
CA GLY A 525 13.84 8.50 -8.08
C GLY A 525 14.77 7.68 -7.18
N SER A 526 14.53 7.56 -5.87
CA SER A 526 15.38 6.81 -4.93
C SER A 526 14.80 5.49 -4.40
N LYS A 527 13.58 5.10 -4.77
CA LYS A 527 12.92 3.85 -4.31
C LYS A 527 12.77 2.76 -5.37
N ARG A 528 13.12 3.06 -6.62
CA ARG A 528 12.77 2.23 -7.80
C ARG A 528 13.24 0.78 -7.72
N ARG A 529 14.40 0.51 -7.10
CA ARG A 529 14.97 -0.85 -7.03
C ARG A 529 14.79 -1.59 -5.71
N GLU A 530 14.53 -0.90 -4.59
CA GLU A 530 14.23 -1.58 -3.31
C GLU A 530 12.88 -2.32 -3.33
N VAL A 531 11.98 -1.91 -4.23
CA VAL A 531 10.68 -2.55 -4.47
C VAL A 531 10.78 -3.66 -5.52
N ASP A 532 11.75 -3.58 -6.45
CA ASP A 532 11.95 -4.56 -7.54
C ASP A 532 12.36 -5.96 -7.04
N ASP A 533 12.86 -6.09 -5.81
CA ASP A 533 13.28 -7.38 -5.25
C ASP A 533 12.16 -8.12 -4.50
N LYS A 534 10.96 -7.54 -4.43
CA LYS A 534 9.81 -8.12 -3.74
C LYS A 534 8.81 -8.76 -4.70
N TRP A 535 8.31 -9.93 -4.31
CA TRP A 535 7.40 -10.76 -5.09
C TRP A 535 6.14 -11.05 -4.28
N TRP A 536 5.00 -11.13 -4.97
CA TRP A 536 3.76 -11.63 -4.41
C TRP A 536 3.64 -13.12 -4.68
N TRP A 537 3.48 -13.92 -3.63
CA TRP A 537 3.14 -15.32 -3.72
C TRP A 537 1.63 -15.49 -3.54
N PHE A 538 0.97 -15.88 -4.63
CA PHE A 538 -0.45 -16.20 -4.69
C PHE A 538 -0.66 -17.70 -4.51
N ASN A 539 -1.12 -18.06 -3.32
CA ASN A 539 -1.54 -19.40 -2.96
C ASN A 539 -3.06 -19.41 -2.78
N ASP A 540 -3.78 -19.49 -3.89
CA ASP A 540 -5.24 -19.34 -3.97
C ASP A 540 -5.72 -18.02 -3.32
N ASP A 541 -6.43 -18.10 -2.20
CA ASP A 541 -6.97 -16.96 -1.45
C ASP A 541 -5.90 -16.28 -0.59
N THR A 542 -4.87 -17.01 -0.19
CA THR A 542 -3.76 -16.48 0.62
C THR A 542 -2.71 -15.81 -0.25
N VAL A 543 -2.43 -14.54 0.04
CA VAL A 543 -1.42 -13.74 -0.66
C VAL A 543 -0.36 -13.28 0.33
N THR A 544 0.90 -13.55 0.01
CA THR A 544 2.04 -13.22 0.89
C THR A 544 3.17 -12.56 0.12
N GLU A 545 3.95 -11.71 0.79
CA GLU A 545 5.14 -11.08 0.20
C GLU A 545 6.36 -11.98 0.41
N VAL A 546 7.15 -12.23 -0.64
CA VAL A 546 8.36 -13.05 -0.61
C VAL A 546 9.52 -12.33 -1.31
N GLU A 547 10.75 -12.65 -0.91
CA GLU A 547 11.97 -12.08 -1.50
C GLU A 547 12.43 -12.82 -2.77
N ALA A 548 13.19 -12.14 -3.63
CA ALA A 548 13.75 -12.71 -4.85
C ALA A 548 14.55 -14.01 -4.64
N GLN A 549 15.24 -14.17 -3.50
CA GLN A 549 15.98 -15.40 -3.17
C GLN A 549 15.06 -16.63 -3.14
N LYS A 550 13.80 -16.46 -2.74
CA LYS A 550 12.82 -17.56 -2.74
C LYS A 550 12.52 -18.04 -4.17
N ILE A 551 12.55 -17.14 -5.15
CA ILE A 551 12.26 -17.46 -6.55
C ILE A 551 13.35 -18.38 -7.14
N GLU A 552 14.61 -18.18 -6.77
CA GLU A 552 15.72 -19.04 -7.22
C GLU A 552 15.56 -20.50 -6.74
N THR A 553 14.92 -20.70 -5.56
CA THR A 553 14.61 -22.03 -5.04
C THR A 553 13.56 -22.78 -5.87
N LEU A 554 12.78 -22.06 -6.70
CA LEU A 554 11.75 -22.63 -7.58
C LEU A 554 12.33 -23.30 -8.84
N SER A 555 13.66 -23.28 -9.00
CA SER A 555 14.38 -24.08 -10.01
C SER A 555 14.10 -25.59 -9.88
N GLY A 556 13.59 -26.02 -8.71
CA GLY A 556 13.11 -27.36 -8.43
C GLY A 556 14.19 -28.26 -7.84
N GLY A 557 13.95 -29.57 -7.91
CA GLY A 557 14.74 -30.58 -7.23
C GLY A 557 13.90 -31.25 -6.14
N GLY A 558 13.50 -32.50 -6.40
CA GLY A 558 12.61 -33.26 -5.51
C GLY A 558 11.16 -32.78 -5.56
N GLU A 559 10.38 -33.08 -4.52
CA GLU A 559 8.92 -32.84 -4.42
C GLU A 559 8.53 -31.39 -4.07
N SER A 560 9.49 -30.46 -4.13
CA SER A 560 9.27 -29.04 -3.88
C SER A 560 8.55 -28.33 -5.04
N HIS A 561 8.09 -27.09 -4.80
CA HIS A 561 7.55 -26.23 -5.86
C HIS A 561 8.59 -26.04 -6.96
N SER A 562 8.21 -26.41 -8.18
CA SER A 562 9.07 -26.26 -9.37
C SER A 562 8.38 -25.41 -10.41
N ALA A 563 9.13 -24.52 -11.03
CA ALA A 563 8.66 -23.67 -12.12
C ALA A 563 8.16 -24.51 -13.30
N LEU A 564 6.94 -24.20 -13.76
CA LEU A 564 6.29 -24.81 -14.90
C LEU A 564 6.15 -23.81 -16.05
N ILE A 565 5.73 -22.58 -15.77
CA ILE A 565 5.62 -21.50 -16.76
C ILE A 565 6.28 -20.26 -16.18
N CYS A 566 7.16 -19.64 -16.96
CA CYS A 566 7.75 -18.34 -16.65
C CYS A 566 7.27 -17.32 -17.68
N LEU A 567 6.69 -16.23 -17.21
CA LEU A 567 6.34 -15.09 -18.03
C LEU A 567 7.43 -14.03 -17.91
N TYR A 568 8.07 -13.73 -19.02
CA TYR A 568 9.08 -12.70 -19.15
C TYR A 568 8.51 -11.46 -19.84
N ARG A 569 8.91 -10.28 -19.40
CA ARG A 569 8.53 -8.98 -19.98
C ARG A 569 9.77 -8.32 -20.55
N ALA A 570 9.66 -7.75 -21.76
CA ALA A 570 10.73 -6.94 -22.34
C ALA A 570 11.06 -5.78 -21.41
N ILE A 571 12.35 -5.57 -21.13
CA ILE A 571 12.79 -4.48 -20.26
C ILE A 571 12.37 -3.14 -20.86
N GLU A 572 11.69 -2.31 -20.06
CA GLU A 572 11.29 -0.98 -20.49
C GLU A 572 12.52 -0.12 -20.74
N LEU A 573 12.55 0.49 -21.92
CA LEU A 573 13.64 1.38 -22.30
C LEU A 573 13.53 2.68 -21.51
N PRO A 574 14.64 3.22 -20.98
CA PRO A 574 14.63 4.49 -20.29
C PRO A 574 14.24 5.60 -21.28
N LYS A 575 13.04 6.18 -21.09
CA LYS A 575 12.54 7.29 -21.92
C LYS A 575 13.27 8.59 -21.56
N SER A 576 13.52 9.44 -22.55
CA SER A 576 14.01 10.81 -22.32
C SER A 576 12.91 11.67 -21.67
N GLU A 577 13.29 12.54 -20.73
CA GLU A 577 12.37 13.37 -19.91
C GLU A 577 11.45 14.29 -20.73
N ILE A 578 11.78 14.53 -22.01
CA ILE A 578 11.09 15.47 -22.90
C ILE A 578 9.63 15.06 -23.21
N LEU A 579 9.27 13.78 -23.08
CA LEU A 579 7.92 13.27 -23.39
C LEU A 579 6.97 13.17 -22.19
N GLN A 580 7.44 13.31 -20.95
CA GLN A 580 6.57 13.21 -19.75
C GLN A 580 5.59 14.38 -19.60
N SER A 581 5.89 15.54 -20.20
CA SER A 581 5.03 16.73 -20.12
C SER A 581 3.82 16.69 -21.07
N ALA A 582 3.88 15.90 -22.15
CA ALA A 582 2.86 15.89 -23.20
C ALA A 582 1.63 15.01 -22.88
N PHE A 583 1.75 14.01 -22.01
CA PHE A 583 0.66 13.06 -21.72
C PHE A 583 -0.26 13.48 -20.55
N ARG A 584 0.06 14.58 -19.86
CA ARG A 584 -0.65 15.04 -18.65
C ARG A 584 -1.88 15.94 -18.91
N GLN A 585 -2.17 16.29 -20.16
CA GLN A 585 -3.18 17.33 -20.47
C GLN A 585 -4.53 16.83 -21.00
N SER A 586 -4.77 15.53 -21.21
CA SER A 586 -5.96 15.07 -21.95
C SER A 586 -7.01 14.25 -21.18
N SER A 587 -7.16 14.40 -19.86
CA SER A 587 -8.23 13.68 -19.14
C SER A 587 -8.84 14.46 -17.97
N ILE A 588 -9.48 15.60 -18.26
CA ILE A 588 -10.47 16.23 -17.36
C ILE A 588 -11.67 16.71 -18.17
N GLN A 589 -12.75 15.92 -18.19
CA GLN A 589 -14.16 16.26 -18.49
C GLN A 589 -14.91 14.92 -18.58
N THR A 590 -16.05 14.60 -17.94
CA THR A 590 -17.17 15.34 -17.34
C THR A 590 -17.94 14.36 -16.43
N ARG A 591 -18.42 14.80 -15.26
CA ARG A 591 -19.49 14.12 -14.50
C ARG A 591 -20.76 14.96 -14.62
N SER A 592 -21.90 14.34 -14.91
CA SER A 592 -23.23 14.92 -14.70
C SER A 592 -24.10 13.99 -13.85
N SER A 593 -24.95 14.62 -13.06
CA SER A 593 -25.72 14.14 -11.92
C SER A 593 -27.15 13.77 -12.29
N TRP A 594 -27.70 12.64 -11.81
CA TRP A 594 -29.16 12.44 -11.70
C TRP A 594 -29.53 11.56 -10.49
N GLN A 595 -30.54 12.00 -9.73
CA GLN A 595 -31.18 11.32 -8.59
C GLN A 595 -32.29 10.35 -9.06
N PRO A 596 -32.72 9.37 -8.23
CA PRO A 596 -33.74 8.38 -8.60
C PRO A 596 -35.16 8.81 -8.20
N ALA A 597 -36.16 8.33 -8.96
CA ALA A 597 -37.58 8.41 -8.61
C ALA A 597 -38.12 7.01 -8.24
N VAL A 598 -38.87 6.95 -7.15
CA VAL A 598 -39.57 5.78 -6.59
C VAL A 598 -40.97 5.66 -7.22
N ARG A 599 -41.44 4.44 -7.53
CA ARG A 599 -42.89 4.10 -7.51
C ARG A 599 -43.20 2.58 -7.57
N ASN A 600 -43.74 2.11 -6.45
CA ASN A 600 -44.87 1.19 -6.17
C ASN A 600 -45.34 0.10 -7.17
N VAL A 601 -45.22 -1.14 -6.70
CA VAL A 601 -46.19 -2.27 -6.59
C VAL A 601 -47.46 -2.27 -7.46
N SER A 602 -47.72 -3.41 -8.11
CA SER A 602 -49.08 -3.95 -8.33
C SER A 602 -49.06 -5.48 -8.48
N THR A 603 -49.98 -6.11 -7.77
CA THR A 603 -50.22 -7.56 -7.61
C THR A 603 -51.19 -8.08 -8.67
N THR A 604 -50.98 -9.28 -9.24
CA THR A 604 -52.08 -10.15 -9.73
C THR A 604 -51.69 -11.64 -9.74
N ALA A 605 -52.69 -12.47 -9.49
CA ALA A 605 -52.63 -13.86 -9.00
C ALA A 605 -52.61 -14.97 -10.09
N HIS A 606 -52.33 -16.19 -9.61
CA HIS A 606 -52.18 -17.50 -10.31
C HIS A 606 -53.42 -17.99 -11.11
N PRO A 607 -53.34 -19.11 -11.90
CA PRO A 607 -53.49 -20.46 -11.31
C PRO A 607 -52.73 -21.66 -11.96
N ASN A 608 -52.33 -22.60 -11.09
CA ASN A 608 -52.38 -24.08 -11.12
C ASN A 608 -51.78 -24.95 -12.25
N ALA A 609 -50.89 -25.88 -11.84
CA ALA A 609 -50.97 -27.31 -12.20
C ALA A 609 -50.27 -28.24 -11.16
N SER A 610 -51.09 -29.16 -10.63
CA SER A 610 -50.89 -30.47 -9.95
C SER A 610 -49.64 -30.85 -9.12
N ARG A 611 -49.96 -31.43 -7.95
CA ARG A 611 -49.12 -31.88 -6.83
C ARG A 611 -48.58 -33.32 -6.98
N GLU A 612 -47.38 -33.52 -6.43
CA GLU A 612 -46.85 -34.80 -5.92
C GLU A 612 -46.54 -34.68 -4.40
N PRO A 613 -46.40 -35.79 -3.64
CA PRO A 613 -46.72 -35.81 -2.22
C PRO A 613 -45.75 -35.03 -1.33
N SER A 614 -46.34 -34.45 -0.30
CA SER A 614 -45.77 -33.40 0.55
C SER A 614 -44.59 -33.86 1.42
N ARG A 615 -43.41 -33.31 1.15
CA ARG A 615 -42.31 -33.11 2.13
C ARG A 615 -42.49 -31.80 2.94
N TRP A 616 -43.69 -31.22 2.93
CA TRP A 616 -43.96 -29.85 3.37
C TRP A 616 -43.82 -29.66 4.89
N THR A 617 -44.22 -30.64 5.70
CA THR A 617 -44.10 -30.55 7.16
C THR A 617 -42.65 -30.43 7.64
N ARG A 618 -41.72 -31.20 7.07
CA ARG A 618 -40.29 -31.07 7.38
C ARG A 618 -39.71 -29.74 6.86
N ARG A 619 -40.13 -29.30 5.68
CA ARG A 619 -39.70 -28.01 5.11
C ARG A 619 -40.21 -26.81 5.90
N LEU A 620 -41.42 -26.88 6.46
CA LEU A 620 -41.96 -25.85 7.36
C LEU A 620 -41.23 -25.79 8.70
N ILE A 621 -40.87 -26.95 9.26
CA ILE A 621 -40.07 -27.00 10.50
C ILE A 621 -38.69 -26.40 10.26
N TYR A 622 -38.01 -26.78 9.17
CA TYR A 622 -36.71 -26.19 8.82
C TYR A 622 -36.83 -24.71 8.45
N ALA A 623 -37.86 -24.29 7.72
CA ALA A 623 -38.10 -22.88 7.43
C ALA A 623 -38.41 -22.07 8.69
N GLY A 624 -39.08 -22.66 9.67
CA GLY A 624 -39.29 -22.05 10.99
C GLY A 624 -37.97 -21.89 11.75
N ILE A 625 -37.17 -22.95 11.86
CA ILE A 625 -35.90 -22.95 12.61
C ILE A 625 -34.86 -22.03 11.95
N PHE A 626 -34.63 -22.19 10.64
CA PHE A 626 -33.68 -21.35 9.91
C PHE A 626 -34.22 -19.94 9.68
N GLY A 627 -35.54 -19.75 9.63
CA GLY A 627 -36.16 -18.43 9.59
C GLY A 627 -36.00 -17.68 10.91
N THR A 628 -36.20 -18.32 12.05
CA THR A 628 -35.99 -17.66 13.36
C THR A 628 -34.51 -17.44 13.65
N LEU A 629 -33.63 -18.39 13.31
CA LEU A 629 -32.18 -18.19 13.36
C LEU A 629 -31.73 -17.09 12.41
N GLY A 630 -32.27 -17.04 11.19
CA GLY A 630 -31.95 -16.02 10.20
C GLY A 630 -32.43 -14.62 10.61
N VAL A 631 -33.63 -14.51 11.18
CA VAL A 631 -34.13 -13.24 11.75
C VAL A 631 -33.35 -12.85 13.00
N GLY A 632 -32.97 -13.81 13.84
CA GLY A 632 -32.14 -13.56 15.03
C GLY A 632 -30.74 -13.08 14.64
N ALA A 633 -30.07 -13.78 13.73
CA ALA A 633 -28.77 -13.39 13.19
C ALA A 633 -28.86 -12.06 12.41
N GLY A 634 -29.94 -11.87 11.64
CA GLY A 634 -30.20 -10.63 10.90
C GLY A 634 -30.39 -9.44 11.82
N LYS A 635 -31.20 -9.56 12.88
CA LYS A 635 -31.36 -8.50 13.89
C LYS A 635 -30.09 -8.25 14.69
N TRP A 636 -29.32 -9.30 15.00
CA TRP A 636 -28.03 -9.16 15.68
C TRP A 636 -27.01 -8.41 14.81
N LEU A 637 -26.98 -8.72 13.51
CA LEU A 637 -26.14 -8.05 12.53
C LEU A 637 -26.59 -6.61 12.28
N ASP A 638 -27.91 -6.39 12.15
CA ASP A 638 -28.50 -5.05 12.00
C ASP A 638 -28.14 -4.18 13.20
N ASN A 639 -28.35 -4.63 14.44
CA ASN A 639 -27.95 -3.91 15.64
C ASN A 639 -26.44 -3.62 15.75
N LYS A 640 -25.58 -4.39 15.08
CA LYS A 640 -24.12 -4.20 15.07
C LYS A 640 -23.63 -3.34 13.90
N ILE A 641 -24.42 -3.15 12.85
CA ILE A 641 -24.05 -2.43 11.62
C ILE A 641 -24.88 -1.13 11.46
N THR A 642 -25.99 -0.98 12.17
CA THR A 642 -26.81 0.24 12.14
C THR A 642 -26.04 1.43 12.68
N VAL A 643 -26.26 2.58 12.04
CA VAL A 643 -25.64 3.84 12.45
C VAL A 643 -26.16 4.19 13.85
N PRO A 644 -25.28 4.40 14.84
CA PRO A 644 -25.72 4.63 16.21
C PRO A 644 -26.46 5.98 16.32
N PRO A 645 -27.42 6.09 17.25
CA PRO A 645 -28.31 7.24 17.31
C PRO A 645 -27.55 8.54 17.59
N VAL A 646 -28.05 9.63 17.00
CA VAL A 646 -27.44 10.95 17.17
C VAL A 646 -27.73 11.47 18.59
N PRO A 647 -26.72 11.99 19.32
CA PRO A 647 -26.89 12.52 20.66
C PRO A 647 -28.01 13.56 20.74
N GLY A 648 -28.89 13.41 21.73
CA GLY A 648 -30.01 14.31 21.98
C GLY A 648 -31.32 13.94 21.27
N THR A 649 -31.32 12.94 20.38
CA THR A 649 -32.54 12.39 19.77
C THR A 649 -33.38 11.60 20.78
N LEU A 650 -34.64 11.31 20.45
CA LEU A 650 -35.51 10.51 21.32
C LEU A 650 -34.97 9.08 21.50
N GLU A 651 -34.40 8.50 20.44
CA GLU A 651 -33.79 7.16 20.45
C GLU A 651 -32.56 7.11 21.38
N ASP A 652 -31.65 8.09 21.27
CA ASP A 652 -30.50 8.24 22.18
C ASP A 652 -30.93 8.35 23.65
N LYS A 653 -31.99 9.12 23.95
CA LYS A 653 -32.53 9.23 25.32
C LYS A 653 -33.08 7.91 25.85
N LEU A 654 -33.74 7.11 25.00
CA LEU A 654 -34.27 5.80 25.38
C LEU A 654 -33.14 4.80 25.64
N GLU A 655 -32.10 4.80 24.79
CA GLU A 655 -30.91 3.98 25.00
C GLU A 655 -30.16 4.38 26.28
N LEU A 656 -30.00 5.68 26.54
CA LEU A 656 -29.38 6.15 27.79
C LEU A 656 -30.16 5.71 29.03
N GLN A 657 -31.51 5.68 28.97
CA GLN A 657 -32.33 5.14 30.05
C GLN A 657 -32.15 3.62 30.23
N GLU A 658 -31.97 2.89 29.14
CA GLU A 658 -31.65 1.45 29.17
C GLU A 658 -30.28 1.21 29.82
N ILE A 659 -29.26 1.93 29.36
CA ILE A 659 -27.89 1.87 29.90
C ILE A 659 -27.91 2.20 31.40
N GLN A 660 -28.61 3.25 31.81
CA GLN A 660 -28.78 3.62 33.22
C GLN A 660 -29.45 2.49 34.02
N ARG A 661 -30.47 1.83 33.47
CA ARG A 661 -31.15 0.72 34.15
C ARG A 661 -30.24 -0.50 34.31
N VAL A 662 -29.47 -0.85 33.28
CA VAL A 662 -28.48 -1.93 33.35
C VAL A 662 -27.38 -1.58 34.35
N PHE A 663 -26.94 -0.33 34.40
CA PHE A 663 -26.00 0.14 35.40
C PHE A 663 -26.53 -0.02 36.83
N ASP A 664 -27.77 0.40 37.09
CA ASP A 664 -28.34 0.41 38.44
C ASP A 664 -28.69 -0.98 38.98
N ILE A 665 -29.17 -1.89 38.11
CA ILE A 665 -29.74 -3.18 38.52
C ILE A 665 -28.92 -4.36 37.98
N GLY A 666 -28.32 -4.23 36.80
CA GLY A 666 -27.70 -5.33 36.06
C GLY A 666 -26.25 -5.63 36.39
N LEU A 667 -25.51 -4.69 37.01
CA LEU A 667 -24.08 -4.84 37.28
C LEU A 667 -23.77 -5.22 38.74
N PRO A 668 -23.26 -6.44 39.02
CA PRO A 668 -22.94 -6.87 40.38
C PRO A 668 -21.91 -5.98 41.09
N ILE A 669 -20.92 -5.48 40.35
CA ILE A 669 -19.88 -4.59 40.90
C ILE A 669 -20.47 -3.28 41.43
N VAL A 670 -21.50 -2.74 40.78
CA VAL A 670 -22.17 -1.50 41.22
C VAL A 670 -22.93 -1.76 42.52
N GLN A 671 -23.60 -2.91 42.64
CA GLN A 671 -24.30 -3.31 43.86
C GLN A 671 -23.32 -3.54 45.02
N GLU A 672 -22.18 -4.18 44.75
CA GLU A 672 -21.13 -4.40 45.74
C GLU A 672 -20.56 -3.06 46.25
N LEU A 673 -20.22 -2.13 45.33
CA LEU A 673 -19.71 -0.81 45.68
C LEU A 673 -20.73 0.01 46.48
N ARG A 674 -22.02 -0.05 46.13
CA ARG A 674 -23.11 0.61 46.87
C ARG A 674 -23.38 -0.03 48.24
N SER A 675 -23.12 -1.33 48.39
CA SER A 675 -23.29 -2.03 49.67
C SER A 675 -22.20 -1.67 50.69
N ASN A 676 -21.04 -1.21 50.21
CA ASN A 676 -19.91 -0.87 51.05
C ASN A 676 -19.98 0.62 51.47
N PRO A 677 -20.10 0.92 52.78
CA PRO A 677 -20.26 2.29 53.28
C PRO A 677 -19.03 3.18 53.06
N ASP A 678 -17.87 2.60 52.71
CA ASP A 678 -16.64 3.35 52.47
C ASP A 678 -16.54 3.92 51.05
N TYR A 679 -17.42 3.51 50.13
CA TYR A 679 -17.48 4.05 48.77
C TYR A 679 -18.60 5.09 48.63
N VAL A 680 -18.24 6.28 48.15
CA VAL A 680 -19.19 7.35 47.85
C VAL A 680 -19.38 7.44 46.33
N GLU A 681 -20.60 7.22 45.86
CA GLU A 681 -21.00 7.39 44.46
C GLU A 681 -21.16 8.88 44.12
N LYS A 682 -20.59 9.32 42.99
CA LYS A 682 -20.77 10.66 42.44
C LYS A 682 -20.93 10.64 40.93
N ASN A 683 -21.65 11.63 40.42
CA ASN A 683 -21.76 11.87 38.98
C ASN A 683 -20.52 12.59 38.46
N VAL A 684 -20.07 12.19 37.29
CA VAL A 684 -18.98 12.85 36.58
C VAL A 684 -19.50 14.20 36.07
N TYR A 685 -18.80 15.29 36.41
CA TYR A 685 -19.12 16.67 35.97
C TYR A 685 -20.34 17.37 36.58
N GLU A 686 -20.80 16.94 37.76
CA GLU A 686 -21.93 17.57 38.45
C GLU A 686 -21.69 19.08 38.75
N ASN A 687 -20.43 19.47 38.91
CA ASN A 687 -20.00 20.83 39.21
C ASN A 687 -19.87 21.78 37.99
N PHE A 688 -20.14 21.32 36.77
CA PHE A 688 -20.03 22.17 35.56
C PHE A 688 -21.40 22.57 35.03
N THR A 689 -21.51 23.82 34.55
CA THR A 689 -22.67 24.26 33.79
C THR A 689 -22.76 23.49 32.47
N ASP A 690 -23.97 23.37 31.91
CA ASP A 690 -24.17 22.61 30.67
C ASP A 690 -23.41 23.22 29.48
N GLU A 691 -23.21 24.54 29.46
CA GLU A 691 -22.32 25.22 28.51
C GLU A 691 -20.85 24.80 28.65
N HIS A 692 -20.36 24.56 29.87
CA HIS A 692 -18.99 24.11 30.08
C HIS A 692 -18.81 22.63 29.72
N LYS A 693 -19.87 21.82 29.79
CA LYS A 693 -19.85 20.41 29.39
C LYS A 693 -19.73 20.27 27.87
N THR A 694 -20.43 21.10 27.09
CA THR A 694 -20.38 21.04 25.61
C THR A 694 -19.00 21.39 25.04
N HIS A 695 -18.22 22.21 25.74
CA HIS A 695 -16.84 22.57 25.35
C HIS A 695 -15.78 21.54 25.75
N ARG A 696 -16.15 20.44 26.43
CA ARG A 696 -15.24 19.35 26.81
C ARG A 696 -15.36 18.17 25.85
N LEU A 697 -14.28 17.43 25.69
CA LEU A 697 -14.25 16.28 24.78
C LEU A 697 -15.16 15.15 25.26
N THR A 698 -15.05 14.73 26.52
CA THR A 698 -15.77 13.57 27.07
C THR A 698 -17.24 13.85 27.41
N SER A 699 -17.59 15.06 27.87
CA SER A 699 -18.98 15.45 28.16
C SER A 699 -19.67 16.25 27.05
N GLY A 700 -18.95 16.60 25.98
CA GLY A 700 -19.48 17.27 24.79
C GLY A 700 -19.45 16.35 23.58
N SER A 701 -18.37 16.40 22.81
CA SER A 701 -18.28 15.70 21.51
C SER A 701 -18.42 14.18 21.60
N LEU A 702 -18.01 13.58 22.71
CA LEU A 702 -18.13 12.14 22.96
C LEU A 702 -19.35 11.79 23.84
N ALA A 703 -20.30 12.69 24.07
CA ALA A 703 -21.50 12.38 24.85
C ALA A 703 -22.55 11.57 24.05
N GLY A 704 -23.50 10.98 24.78
CA GLY A 704 -24.63 10.21 24.21
C GLY A 704 -24.40 8.70 24.23
N SER A 705 -25.42 7.91 23.94
CA SER A 705 -25.37 6.44 23.96
C SER A 705 -24.34 5.89 22.97
N ARG A 706 -24.15 6.57 21.84
CA ARG A 706 -23.10 6.24 20.87
C ARG A 706 -21.68 6.47 21.38
N GLY A 707 -21.48 7.40 22.33
CA GLY A 707 -20.17 7.79 22.83
C GLY A 707 -19.93 7.23 24.22
N LEU A 708 -19.72 8.11 25.19
CA LEU A 708 -19.73 7.83 26.62
C LEU A 708 -21.18 7.97 27.12
N GLY A 709 -21.92 6.86 27.05
CA GLY A 709 -23.33 6.84 27.43
C GLY A 709 -23.54 7.02 28.94
N LEU A 710 -22.63 6.50 29.76
CA LEU A 710 -22.71 6.62 31.21
C LEU A 710 -21.32 6.54 31.83
N GLN A 711 -21.04 7.45 32.76
CA GLN A 711 -19.82 7.44 33.56
C GLN A 711 -20.15 7.74 35.02
N LYS A 712 -19.80 6.81 35.90
CA LYS A 712 -20.01 6.93 37.34
C LYS A 712 -18.73 6.64 38.09
N VAL A 713 -18.55 7.33 39.21
CA VAL A 713 -17.33 7.28 39.99
C VAL A 713 -17.66 6.93 41.44
N PHE A 714 -16.92 5.98 41.99
CA PHE A 714 -16.99 5.53 43.37
C PHE A 714 -15.64 5.81 44.02
N TRP A 715 -15.63 6.70 45.01
CA TRP A 715 -14.41 7.07 45.73
C TRP A 715 -14.40 6.46 47.13
N ASN A 716 -13.28 5.85 47.49
CA ASN A 716 -12.99 5.43 48.86
C ASN A 716 -11.87 6.30 49.44
N ASP A 717 -12.22 7.11 50.45
CA ASP A 717 -11.27 8.08 51.01
C ASP A 717 -10.25 7.46 51.96
N LYS A 718 -10.56 6.30 52.56
CA LYS A 718 -9.65 5.56 53.45
C LYS A 718 -8.53 4.89 52.66
N GLU A 719 -8.88 4.24 51.55
CA GLU A 719 -7.93 3.49 50.74
C GLU A 719 -7.31 4.34 49.60
N LYS A 720 -7.80 5.56 49.40
CA LYS A 720 -7.45 6.43 48.25
C LYS A 720 -7.58 5.69 46.92
N LYS A 721 -8.66 4.90 46.82
CA LYS A 721 -9.03 4.14 45.62
C LYS A 721 -10.22 4.78 44.94
N LEU A 722 -10.15 4.83 43.62
CA LEU A 722 -11.19 5.31 42.74
C LEU A 722 -11.61 4.16 41.85
N VAL A 723 -12.88 3.79 41.87
CA VAL A 723 -13.45 2.84 40.91
C VAL A 723 -14.42 3.62 40.03
N SER A 724 -14.16 3.68 38.73
CA SER A 724 -15.10 4.26 37.77
C SER A 724 -15.71 3.17 36.91
N VAL A 725 -17.02 3.21 36.74
CA VAL A 725 -17.74 2.32 35.85
C VAL A 725 -18.23 3.15 34.68
N VAL A 726 -17.84 2.73 33.48
CA VAL A 726 -18.02 3.49 32.24
C VAL A 726 -18.64 2.60 31.17
N PHE A 727 -19.65 3.12 30.49
CA PHE A 727 -20.19 2.53 29.28
C PHE A 727 -19.49 3.12 28.05
N LEU A 728 -18.97 2.25 27.19
CA LEU A 728 -18.27 2.65 25.96
C LEU A 728 -19.13 2.29 24.74
N GLY A 729 -19.68 3.30 24.08
CA GLY A 729 -20.56 3.13 22.93
C GLY A 729 -19.84 2.89 21.60
N PRO A 730 -20.59 2.51 20.55
CA PRO A 730 -20.05 2.16 19.22
C PRO A 730 -19.42 3.33 18.45
N GLY A 731 -19.79 4.57 18.75
CA GLY A 731 -19.16 5.77 18.21
C GLY A 731 -17.74 6.05 18.76
N LEU A 732 -17.26 5.25 19.72
CA LEU A 732 -15.86 5.27 20.18
C LEU A 732 -15.01 4.21 19.48
N GLU A 733 -15.53 3.50 18.47
CA GLU A 733 -14.82 2.44 17.78
C GLU A 733 -13.69 2.96 16.89
N GLY A 734 -12.56 2.24 16.88
CA GLY A 734 -11.50 2.41 15.87
C GLY A 734 -11.48 1.28 14.85
N TRP A 735 -11.94 0.10 15.27
CA TRP A 735 -12.19 -1.08 14.45
C TRP A 735 -13.59 -1.59 14.78
N PRO A 736 -14.37 -2.16 13.83
CA PRO A 736 -15.72 -2.62 14.12
C PRO A 736 -15.79 -3.47 15.39
N THR A 737 -16.68 -3.11 16.31
CA THR A 737 -16.89 -3.73 17.63
C THR A 737 -15.78 -3.51 18.67
N MET A 738 -14.78 -2.68 18.40
CA MET A 738 -13.61 -2.47 19.25
C MET A 738 -13.32 -0.98 19.49
N VAL A 739 -13.25 -0.59 20.77
CA VAL A 739 -13.03 0.79 21.18
C VAL A 739 -11.65 1.28 20.75
N HIS A 740 -11.58 2.47 20.17
CA HIS A 740 -10.36 3.12 19.74
C HIS A 740 -9.41 3.35 20.92
N GLY A 741 -8.14 2.93 20.78
CA GLY A 741 -7.15 3.00 21.84
C GLY A 741 -6.93 4.41 22.40
N GLY A 742 -6.98 5.44 21.55
CA GLY A 742 -6.86 6.84 21.98
C GLY A 742 -8.09 7.38 22.70
N ALA A 743 -9.30 6.91 22.33
CA ALA A 743 -10.52 7.26 23.05
C ALA A 743 -10.51 6.65 24.46
N LEU A 744 -10.11 5.38 24.53
CA LEU A 744 -9.90 4.69 25.81
C LEU A 744 -8.79 5.34 26.65
N GLY A 745 -7.68 5.74 26.03
CA GLY A 745 -6.60 6.46 26.68
C GLY A 745 -7.04 7.80 27.28
N THR A 746 -7.94 8.52 26.61
CA THR A 746 -8.53 9.77 27.10
C THR A 746 -9.36 9.53 28.37
N VAL A 747 -10.21 8.50 28.38
CA VAL A 747 -11.02 8.13 29.55
C VAL A 747 -10.12 7.71 30.72
N ILE A 748 -9.05 6.96 30.46
CA ILE A 748 -8.09 6.53 31.46
C ILE A 748 -7.31 7.72 32.04
N ASP A 749 -6.84 8.63 31.20
CA ASP A 749 -6.12 9.84 31.63
C ASP A 749 -6.99 10.69 32.57
N GLU A 750 -8.28 10.84 32.22
CA GLU A 750 -9.22 11.59 33.04
C GLU A 750 -9.44 10.93 34.41
N ASN A 751 -9.55 9.60 34.47
CA ASN A 751 -9.70 8.85 35.72
C ASN A 751 -8.46 8.92 36.61
N LEU A 752 -7.27 8.76 36.03
CA LEU A 752 -6.02 8.94 36.76
C LEU A 752 -5.87 10.38 37.27
N GLY A 753 -6.24 11.37 36.44
CA GLY A 753 -6.24 12.78 36.77
C GLY A 753 -7.17 13.12 37.92
N ARG A 754 -8.37 12.53 37.97
CA ARG A 754 -9.33 12.71 39.09
C ARG A 754 -8.73 12.28 40.42
N ALA A 755 -8.10 11.11 40.46
CA ALA A 755 -7.43 10.64 41.68
C ALA A 755 -6.24 11.54 42.07
N ALA A 756 -5.43 11.98 41.10
CA ALA A 756 -4.28 12.85 41.34
C ALA A 756 -4.67 14.27 41.80
N ILE A 757 -5.64 14.90 41.15
CA ILE A 757 -6.11 16.27 41.48
C ILE A 757 -6.69 16.32 42.89
N ARG A 758 -7.34 15.24 43.34
CA ARG A 758 -7.88 15.13 44.70
C ARG A 758 -6.79 15.03 45.77
N HIS A 759 -5.59 14.56 45.40
CA HIS A 759 -4.42 14.52 46.28
C HIS A 759 -3.73 15.89 46.40
N PHE A 760 -3.71 16.69 45.33
CA PHE A 760 -3.02 17.98 45.36
C PHE A 760 -3.76 19.03 46.23
N PRO A 761 -3.06 19.74 47.13
CA PRO A 761 -3.64 20.87 47.87
C PRO A 761 -4.17 21.97 46.95
N ALA A 762 -3.52 22.19 45.79
CA ALA A 762 -3.90 23.18 44.80
C ALA A 762 -5.15 22.79 43.98
N ARG A 763 -5.66 21.54 44.12
CA ARG A 763 -6.84 21.02 43.41
C ARG A 763 -6.80 21.27 41.90
N THR A 764 -5.62 21.14 41.32
CA THR A 764 -5.38 21.33 39.89
C THR A 764 -4.12 20.56 39.50
N GLY A 765 -3.99 20.19 38.22
CA GLY A 765 -2.85 19.43 37.74
C GLY A 765 -2.94 19.13 36.26
N VAL A 766 -1.79 18.81 35.66
CA VAL A 766 -1.66 18.37 34.26
C VAL A 766 -0.94 17.04 34.17
N THR A 767 -1.25 16.25 33.15
CA THR A 767 -0.55 15.00 32.86
C THR A 767 0.83 15.30 32.30
N ALA A 768 1.88 14.83 32.98
CA ALA A 768 3.27 14.94 32.52
C ALA A 768 3.71 13.69 31.75
N ASN A 769 3.22 12.51 32.15
CA ASN A 769 3.49 11.25 31.47
C ASN A 769 2.30 10.32 31.63
N LEU A 770 1.89 9.68 30.55
CA LEU A 770 0.89 8.62 30.55
C LEU A 770 1.45 7.43 29.78
N LYS A 771 1.50 6.27 30.43
CA LYS A 771 1.89 4.99 29.81
C LYS A 771 0.73 4.03 29.88
N LEU A 772 0.34 3.49 28.72
CA LEU A 772 -0.76 2.55 28.55
C LEU A 772 -0.23 1.23 28.00
N ASN A 773 -0.61 0.11 28.62
CA ASN A 773 -0.32 -1.24 28.14
C ASN A 773 -1.65 -1.95 27.86
N TYR A 774 -2.01 -2.10 26.59
CA TYR A 774 -3.21 -2.83 26.17
C TYR A 774 -2.94 -4.34 26.24
N ARG A 775 -3.74 -5.08 27.01
CA ARG A 775 -3.59 -6.52 27.29
C ARG A 775 -4.65 -7.37 26.61
N ALA A 776 -5.89 -6.88 26.53
CA ALA A 776 -7.01 -7.57 25.88
C ALA A 776 -7.91 -6.56 25.15
N PRO A 777 -8.63 -6.99 24.10
CA PRO A 777 -9.53 -6.11 23.35
C PRO A 777 -10.65 -5.58 24.25
N VAL A 778 -10.99 -4.32 24.03
CA VAL A 778 -12.12 -3.63 24.69
C VAL A 778 -13.22 -3.49 23.65
N HIS A 779 -14.31 -4.22 23.84
CA HIS A 779 -15.45 -4.22 22.94
C HIS A 779 -16.35 -3.02 23.23
N SER A 780 -16.87 -2.40 22.17
CA SER A 780 -17.90 -1.39 22.29
C SER A 780 -19.22 -1.97 22.77
N ASP A 781 -20.16 -1.10 23.12
CA ASP A 781 -21.50 -1.44 23.60
C ASP A 781 -21.47 -2.29 24.88
N ASN A 782 -20.50 -2.00 25.76
CA ASN A 782 -20.25 -2.74 26.99
C ASN A 782 -19.77 -1.83 28.12
N PHE A 783 -19.92 -2.30 29.35
CA PHE A 783 -19.41 -1.64 30.55
C PHE A 783 -18.02 -2.13 30.93
N TYR A 784 -17.21 -1.20 31.43
CA TYR A 784 -15.87 -1.46 31.95
C TYR A 784 -15.68 -0.80 33.32
N ALA A 785 -14.91 -1.47 34.18
CA ALA A 785 -14.53 -0.97 35.49
C ALA A 785 -13.06 -0.54 35.48
N LEU A 786 -12.80 0.73 35.82
CA LEU A 786 -11.48 1.33 35.93
C LEU A 786 -11.12 1.45 37.40
N HIS A 787 -10.18 0.62 37.84
CA HIS A 787 -9.66 0.63 39.20
C HIS A 787 -8.40 1.48 39.26
N THR A 788 -8.51 2.67 39.83
CA THR A 788 -7.41 3.61 39.99
C THR A 788 -6.94 3.66 41.44
N THR A 789 -5.62 3.54 41.62
CA THR A 789 -4.92 3.62 42.91
C THR A 789 -3.84 4.70 42.84
N LEU A 790 -3.69 5.44 43.93
CA LEU A 790 -2.62 6.42 44.09
C LEU A 790 -1.44 5.79 44.85
N ASP A 791 -0.23 5.94 44.33
CA ASP A 791 1.00 5.52 45.00
C ASP A 791 1.41 6.59 46.02
N GLN A 792 1.16 6.33 47.30
CA GLN A 792 1.38 7.30 48.38
C GLN A 792 2.87 7.52 48.70
N GLU A 793 3.72 6.53 48.50
CA GLU A 793 5.14 6.62 48.87
C GLU A 793 5.91 7.52 47.90
N ARG A 794 5.50 7.51 46.63
CA ARG A 794 6.15 8.27 45.56
C ARG A 794 5.50 9.64 45.29
N SER A 795 4.26 9.84 45.76
CA SER A 795 3.51 11.07 45.53
C SER A 795 3.87 12.17 46.54
N THR A 796 3.81 13.42 46.08
CA THR A 796 4.10 14.65 46.83
C THR A 796 3.03 15.68 46.52
N ASP A 797 2.99 16.79 47.26
CA ASP A 797 2.04 17.90 47.06
C ASP A 797 2.07 18.53 45.65
N THR A 798 3.10 18.25 44.85
CA THR A 798 3.26 18.78 43.48
C THR A 798 3.39 17.72 42.39
N LYS A 799 3.54 16.44 42.75
CA LYS A 799 3.67 15.32 41.80
C LYS A 799 2.91 14.10 42.32
N ALA A 800 2.01 13.55 41.53
CA ALA A 800 1.22 12.38 41.90
C ALA A 800 1.48 11.24 40.90
N TYR A 801 1.75 10.06 41.43
CA TYR A 801 1.88 8.82 40.64
C TYR A 801 0.63 7.97 40.86
N ALA A 802 -0.09 7.68 39.77
CA ALA A 802 -1.32 6.90 39.82
C ALA A 802 -1.23 5.70 38.87
N LYS A 803 -1.83 4.58 39.28
CA LYS A 803 -1.99 3.37 38.48
C LYS A 803 -3.48 3.13 38.23
N CYS A 804 -3.84 2.72 37.02
CA CYS A 804 -5.20 2.32 36.67
C CYS A 804 -5.22 0.94 35.99
N GLU A 805 -6.15 0.09 36.41
CA GLU A 805 -6.43 -1.20 35.78
C GLU A 805 -7.85 -1.18 35.23
N VAL A 806 -7.98 -1.36 33.92
CA VAL A 806 -9.27 -1.47 33.24
C VAL A 806 -9.64 -2.94 33.14
N ARG A 807 -10.80 -3.30 33.68
CA ARG A 807 -11.33 -4.67 33.70
C ARG A 807 -12.69 -4.74 33.04
N ASP A 808 -12.94 -5.85 32.34
CA ASP A 808 -14.29 -6.19 31.90
C ASP A 808 -15.18 -6.62 33.09
N MET A 809 -16.48 -6.77 32.85
CA MET A 809 -17.42 -7.22 33.88
C MET A 809 -17.23 -8.69 34.29
N ALA A 810 -16.38 -9.45 33.59
CA ALA A 810 -15.95 -10.79 33.98
C ALA A 810 -14.63 -10.78 34.80
N GLY A 811 -14.07 -9.60 35.09
CA GLY A 811 -12.85 -9.41 35.89
C GLY A 811 -11.53 -9.51 35.10
N ARG A 812 -11.57 -9.71 33.78
CA ARG A 812 -10.40 -9.82 32.91
C ARG A 812 -9.71 -8.47 32.77
N LEU A 813 -8.38 -8.45 32.92
CA LEU A 813 -7.57 -7.24 32.73
C LEU A 813 -7.45 -6.90 31.23
N CYS A 814 -8.01 -5.76 30.84
CA CYS A 814 -7.98 -5.25 29.47
C CYS A 814 -6.84 -4.27 29.22
N VAL A 815 -6.64 -3.31 30.13
CA VAL A 815 -5.59 -2.28 30.00
C VAL A 815 -4.96 -2.00 31.36
N GLU A 816 -3.64 -1.87 31.38
CA GLU A 816 -2.88 -1.41 32.54
C GLU A 816 -2.25 -0.06 32.22
N ALA A 817 -2.47 0.93 33.08
CA ALA A 817 -2.04 2.30 32.87
C ALA A 817 -1.29 2.85 34.07
N THR A 818 -0.27 3.66 33.82
CA THR A 818 0.44 4.42 34.85
C THR A 818 0.58 5.87 34.39
N GLY A 819 0.23 6.81 35.26
CA GLY A 819 0.29 8.25 34.98
C GLY A 819 1.10 9.01 36.02
N LEU A 820 1.80 10.06 35.57
CA LEU A 820 2.44 11.07 36.39
C LEU A 820 1.75 12.41 36.16
N PHE A 821 1.18 12.98 37.21
CA PHE A 821 0.52 14.27 37.20
C PHE A 821 1.34 15.29 37.98
N VAL A 822 1.36 16.54 37.53
CA VAL A 822 2.15 17.61 38.14
C VAL A 822 1.38 18.91 38.25
N VAL A 823 1.69 19.70 39.28
CA VAL A 823 1.20 21.08 39.43
C VAL A 823 2.25 22.04 38.89
N PRO A 824 2.02 22.73 37.76
CA PRO A 824 3.00 23.64 37.18
C PRO A 824 3.18 24.88 38.06
N LYS A 825 4.43 25.21 38.42
CA LYS A 825 4.75 26.34 39.31
C LYS A 825 4.56 27.72 38.66
N THR A 826 4.64 27.80 37.34
CA THR A 826 4.65 29.06 36.57
C THR A 826 3.30 29.42 35.95
N LEU A 827 2.34 28.48 35.94
CA LEU A 827 1.03 28.65 35.31
C LEU A 827 -0.06 28.61 36.38
N ARG A 828 -0.87 29.67 36.46
CA ARG A 828 -2.07 29.67 37.31
C ARG A 828 -3.19 28.93 36.60
N LEU A 829 -3.47 27.71 37.03
CA LEU A 829 -4.60 26.91 36.56
C LEU A 829 -5.85 27.18 37.41
N ASN A 830 -7.02 27.02 36.79
CA ASN A 830 -8.28 27.12 37.52
C ASN A 830 -8.41 25.94 38.50
N MET A 831 -8.96 26.22 39.68
CA MET A 831 -9.26 25.21 40.68
C MET A 831 -10.37 24.30 40.17
N VAL A 832 -10.14 23.00 40.24
CA VAL A 832 -11.11 21.98 39.85
C VAL A 832 -11.87 21.58 41.13
N GLY A 833 -13.21 21.70 41.12
CA GLY A 833 -14.06 21.55 42.31
C GLY A 833 -13.98 20.18 43.00
N GLU A 834 -14.55 20.06 44.21
CA GLU A 834 -14.41 18.85 45.05
C GLU A 834 -15.13 17.61 44.52
N ASP A 835 -16.10 17.78 43.63
CA ASP A 835 -16.87 16.71 42.98
C ASP A 835 -16.47 16.53 41.51
N PHE A 836 -15.20 16.78 41.19
CA PHE A 836 -14.69 16.65 39.84
C PHE A 836 -14.85 15.26 39.28
#